data_AF-A0A7R9QH96-F1
#
_entry.id   AF-A0A7R9QH96-F1
#
_cell.length_a   1.000
_cell.length_b   1.000
_cell.length_c   1.000
_cell.angle_alpha   90.00
_cell.angle_beta   90.00
_cell.angle_gamma   90.00
#
_symmetry.space_group_name_H-M   'P 1'
#
loop_
_entity.id
_entity.type
_entity.pdbx_description
1 polymer ?
#
loop_
_entity_poly.entity_id
_entity_poly.type
_entity_poly.pdbx_seq_one_letter_code
_entity_poly.pdbx_strand_id
1 'polypeptide(L)'
;MSSTDTPGDQLLEFEREMFLNVLNDNSLTIASKGVAIDRLLHHLTATYSEKTQLVLVIGTNAELEDYIITQLSADTSTKTQLVLVIGTNAELEDYIITQLSADTSTVGQRPRRLTAETCSAADRRDVYMNGGVIFITARILVVDMLTSRVPFELVSGLIVYNAHTIATDCLQAFIVRLYRMHNKTGFVSALSQTSHAFIGQFAKLDRIMRYLFATKLYLWPRFHVSITESLSSRSAPTVLEIRLSMTPLMKSIQFSLMDLISLCIKELTNSNNSFLYDCDELNAMNVISLNFDSMVKRQFDPIWYQLSAKCRRTVSDIKRLKQLLFSLTQSDSVTFYHEIKAIRQSVVLNAETSDWLFWEPSETLFTASKERLFATKKGKQVIDIEINPKWNAFHEVIQEIDTETKDMCETIDIIVIVENMNTAVSLEKFRDKGVDIVLRELHAKCELLLSGKSETKIKDKSKKTSEETDENLQTLTQLLRTYSKCEESFEHREHKLELHYHNWHQKGIHLQNMLTVLRPKYVILYDPDMQSIRQIESYQALYLSSESVRVYFFMYDGSAEEQRYLKTLHIEKEAFETLIKTKASLVIPSDRDGKSDTHPDLIRGSDDSFILESNPRVGGGQTSSSQVMPTKRIIIDMREFRSDLPTLIHKRGIDIEPMTIEIGDYILTPDTCVERKSVSDLIGSFNSGRLYTQTEVMVRYYKRPLLLIEFDDQKSFNFKGKYWGHNAPISGSHTGRPNVMSQLVVLTIHFPLLRLLWSPSPHFSAEMFEHLKQDREEPDAKQVLAKSNQQLPAEYVTDKYDIETKEFLLCLPGVSITNVYSIMNSVKCIAHLVELSVEELTEIMGNSLAAEQLYRSLHHKVVDRTNDDMNRLKDEKKWKRFASKRAKT
;
A
#
# COMPACT_ATOMS: atom_id res chain seq x y z
N MET A 1 7.40 37.93 31.10
CA MET A 1 8.04 36.90 30.24
C MET A 1 7.77 35.57 30.91
N SER A 2 6.59 34.99 30.65
CA SER A 2 6.11 33.75 31.29
C SER A 2 6.66 32.54 30.54
N SER A 3 7.43 31.73 31.24
CA SER A 3 8.19 30.58 30.76
C SER A 3 7.36 29.28 30.79
N THR A 4 6.22 29.24 30.11
CA THR A 4 5.33 28.06 30.08
C THR A 4 4.69 27.78 28.71
N ASP A 5 5.31 28.22 27.61
CA ASP A 5 4.87 27.82 26.28
C ASP A 5 5.73 26.62 25.85
N THR A 6 5.11 25.45 25.72
CA THR A 6 5.73 24.30 25.05
C THR A 6 6.03 24.69 23.60
N PRO A 7 7.29 24.60 23.12
CA PRO A 7 7.68 25.11 21.81
C PRO A 7 7.03 24.40 20.59
N GLY A 8 6.16 23.40 20.81
CA GLY A 8 5.38 22.75 19.76
C GLY A 8 4.19 23.56 19.24
N ASP A 9 3.65 24.47 20.06
CA ASP A 9 2.45 25.26 19.74
C ASP A 9 2.73 26.55 18.95
N GLN A 10 3.99 26.92 18.80
CA GLN A 10 4.36 28.09 18.00
C GLN A 10 4.35 27.72 16.51
N LEU A 11 3.39 28.29 15.79
CA LEU A 11 3.37 28.35 14.33
C LEU A 11 4.52 29.24 13.85
N LEU A 12 5.28 28.76 12.86
CA LEU A 12 6.21 29.58 12.11
C LEU A 12 5.41 30.64 11.31
N GLU A 13 6.06 31.75 10.94
CA GLU A 13 5.38 32.87 10.27
C GLU A 13 4.69 32.43 8.97
N PHE A 14 5.37 31.62 8.14
CA PHE A 14 4.76 31.05 6.94
C PHE A 14 3.63 30.05 7.24
N GLU A 15 3.69 29.30 8.34
CA GLU A 15 2.63 28.36 8.73
C GLU A 15 1.39 29.12 9.19
N ARG A 16 1.58 30.27 9.86
CA ARG A 16 0.50 31.18 10.25
C ARG A 16 -0.18 31.79 9.02
N GLU A 17 0.60 32.21 8.03
CA GLU A 17 0.07 32.68 6.75
C GLU A 17 -0.70 31.57 6.02
N MET A 18 -0.15 30.35 5.99
CA MET A 18 -0.81 29.18 5.41
C MET A 18 -2.12 28.85 6.12
N PHE A 19 -2.14 28.90 7.45
CA PHE A 19 -3.34 28.67 8.27
C PHE A 19 -4.43 29.71 7.99
N LEU A 20 -4.08 31.00 7.97
CA LEU A 20 -5.03 32.09 7.70
C LEU A 20 -5.65 31.99 6.30
N ASN A 21 -4.87 31.56 5.30
CA ASN A 21 -5.36 31.39 3.94
C ASN A 21 -6.38 30.24 3.79
N VAL A 22 -6.27 29.21 4.63
CA VAL A 22 -7.10 28.00 4.55
C VAL A 22 -8.35 28.10 5.42
N LEU A 23 -8.32 28.92 6.46
CA LEU A 23 -9.39 29.04 7.44
C LEU A 23 -10.72 29.47 6.78
N ASN A 24 -11.78 28.68 6.96
CA ASN A 24 -13.14 28.89 6.43
C ASN A 24 -13.26 29.05 4.89
N ASP A 25 -12.20 28.82 4.12
CA ASP A 25 -12.16 29.00 2.68
C ASP A 25 -12.27 27.67 1.92
N ASN A 26 -13.00 27.71 0.81
CA ASN A 26 -13.06 26.58 -0.13
C ASN A 26 -11.78 26.52 -0.97
N SER A 27 -10.79 25.81 -0.47
CA SER A 27 -9.42 25.89 -0.97
C SER A 27 -8.77 24.54 -1.20
N LEU A 28 -7.93 24.48 -2.22
CA LEU A 28 -6.98 23.40 -2.44
C LEU A 28 -5.58 23.92 -2.12
N THR A 29 -4.92 23.30 -1.15
CA THR A 29 -3.57 23.66 -0.73
C THR A 29 -2.59 22.55 -1.08
N ILE A 30 -1.62 22.88 -1.93
CA ILE A 30 -0.56 21.96 -2.37
C ILE A 30 0.76 22.49 -1.81
N ALA A 31 1.36 21.78 -0.86
CA ALA A 31 2.70 22.09 -0.37
C ALA A 31 3.71 21.02 -0.81
N SER A 32 4.98 21.41 -0.80
CA SER A 32 6.07 20.46 -1.06
C SER A 32 6.18 19.43 0.06
N LYS A 33 6.65 18.22 -0.28
CA LYS A 33 6.78 17.13 0.72
C LYS A 33 7.65 17.56 1.89
N GLY A 34 7.24 17.24 3.11
CA GLY A 34 7.97 17.61 4.33
C GLY A 34 7.78 19.06 4.80
N VAL A 35 7.02 19.89 4.08
CA VAL A 35 6.65 21.25 4.54
C VAL A 35 5.33 21.16 5.30
N ALA A 36 5.43 20.92 6.61
CA ALA A 36 4.46 21.14 7.71
C ALA A 36 2.93 21.05 7.46
N ILE A 37 2.44 20.41 6.41
CA ILE A 37 1.00 20.20 6.17
C ILE A 37 0.36 19.42 7.33
N ASP A 38 1.11 18.50 7.94
CA ASP A 38 0.63 17.70 9.06
C ASP A 38 0.40 18.56 10.32
N ARG A 39 1.24 19.57 10.52
CA ARG A 39 1.06 20.58 11.57
C ARG A 39 -0.10 21.51 11.24
N LEU A 40 -0.25 21.92 9.98
CA LEU A 40 -1.44 22.68 9.55
C LEU A 40 -2.72 21.90 9.87
N LEU A 41 -2.77 20.60 9.58
CA LEU A 41 -3.91 19.75 9.92
C LEU A 41 -4.14 19.73 11.42
N HIS A 42 -3.09 19.52 12.24
CA HIS A 42 -3.17 19.60 13.70
C HIS A 42 -3.83 20.92 14.17
N HIS A 43 -3.34 22.07 13.72
CA HIS A 43 -3.88 23.37 14.14
C HIS A 43 -5.30 23.64 13.61
N LEU A 44 -5.64 23.17 12.41
CA LEU A 44 -7.02 23.21 11.93
C LEU A 44 -7.93 22.36 12.84
N THR A 45 -7.52 21.14 13.16
CA THR A 45 -8.30 20.26 14.05
C THR A 45 -8.43 20.83 15.46
N ALA A 46 -7.37 21.46 15.98
CA ALA A 46 -7.41 22.15 17.28
C ALA A 46 -8.43 23.29 17.29
N THR A 47 -8.47 24.08 16.21
CA THR A 47 -9.38 25.23 16.07
C THR A 47 -10.84 24.78 15.98
N TYR A 48 -11.11 23.71 15.23
CA TYR A 48 -12.47 23.19 15.03
C TYR A 48 -12.92 22.18 16.10
N SER A 49 -12.14 21.99 17.19
CA SER A 49 -12.44 21.03 18.26
C SER A 49 -13.55 21.49 19.23
N GLU A 50 -14.20 22.63 18.95
CA GLU A 50 -15.31 23.16 19.74
C GLU A 50 -16.58 22.31 19.56
N LYS A 51 -17.35 22.12 20.66
CA LYS A 51 -18.57 21.28 20.68
C LYS A 51 -19.67 21.75 19.72
N THR A 52 -19.66 23.03 19.35
CA THR A 52 -20.69 23.64 18.49
C THR A 52 -20.45 23.41 17.00
N GLN A 53 -19.26 22.94 16.62
CA GLN A 53 -18.88 22.75 15.22
C GLN A 53 -18.68 21.26 14.95
N LEU A 54 -19.15 20.81 13.79
CA LEU A 54 -18.93 19.45 13.31
C LEU A 54 -18.05 19.52 12.07
N VAL A 55 -16.81 19.05 12.20
CA VAL A 55 -15.87 19.00 11.07
C VAL A 55 -15.46 17.55 10.81
N LEU A 56 -15.65 17.12 9.57
CA LEU A 56 -15.33 15.77 9.13
C LEU A 56 -13.98 15.77 8.42
N VAL A 57 -13.09 14.87 8.81
CA VAL A 57 -11.78 14.70 8.18
C VAL A 57 -11.74 13.35 7.45
N ILE A 58 -11.39 13.39 6.16
CA ILE A 58 -11.27 12.19 5.30
C ILE A 58 -9.90 12.11 4.64
N GLY A 59 -9.47 10.90 4.28
CA GLY A 59 -8.24 10.66 3.52
C GLY A 59 -6.96 10.61 4.37
N THR A 60 -7.11 10.58 5.70
CA THR A 60 -6.03 10.43 6.68
C THR A 60 -5.60 8.97 6.86
N ASN A 61 -4.40 8.80 7.44
CA ASN A 61 -3.87 7.49 7.83
C ASN A 61 -4.04 7.30 9.34
N ALA A 62 -4.23 6.06 9.79
CA ALA A 62 -4.41 5.74 11.21
C ALA A 62 -3.29 6.29 12.11
N GLU A 63 -2.02 6.18 11.67
CA GLU A 63 -0.86 6.70 12.42
C GLU A 63 -0.91 8.23 12.62
N LEU A 64 -1.39 8.98 11.62
CA LEU A 64 -1.53 10.43 11.71
C LEU A 64 -2.68 10.81 12.64
N GLU A 65 -3.79 10.07 12.57
CA GLU A 65 -4.95 10.28 13.44
C GLU A 65 -4.57 10.06 14.91
N ASP A 66 -3.91 8.94 15.20
CA ASP A 66 -3.47 8.60 16.55
C ASP A 66 -2.47 9.64 17.10
N TYR A 67 -1.58 10.15 16.24
CA TYR A 67 -0.70 11.26 16.61
C TYR A 67 -1.47 12.53 16.99
N ILE A 68 -2.38 12.99 16.12
CA ILE A 68 -3.15 14.22 16.34
C ILE A 68 -3.99 14.10 17.60
N ILE A 69 -4.65 12.95 17.79
CA ILE A 69 -5.43 12.67 19.00
C ILE A 69 -4.54 12.72 20.25
N THR A 70 -3.35 12.13 20.18
CA THR A 70 -2.41 12.10 21.31
C THR A 70 -1.89 13.49 21.64
N GLN A 71 -1.47 14.29 20.66
CA GLN A 71 -0.98 15.65 20.89
C GLN A 71 -2.06 16.55 21.50
N LEU A 72 -3.26 16.56 20.92
CA LEU A 72 -4.37 17.35 21.45
C LEU A 72 -4.78 16.90 22.86
N SER A 73 -4.57 15.61 23.20
CA SER A 73 -4.78 15.09 24.56
C SER A 73 -3.69 15.55 25.54
N ALA A 74 -2.45 15.72 25.07
CA ALA A 74 -1.35 16.26 25.86
C ALA A 74 -1.56 17.75 26.14
N ASP A 75 -1.99 18.52 25.15
CA ASP A 75 -2.25 19.96 25.30
C ASP A 75 -3.41 20.25 26.27
N THR A 76 -4.44 19.39 26.28
CA THR A 76 -5.54 19.47 27.25
C THR A 76 -5.14 19.03 28.66
N SER A 77 -4.05 18.28 28.83
CA SER A 77 -3.59 17.77 30.14
C SER A 77 -2.74 18.74 30.96
N THR A 78 -2.40 19.92 30.43
CA THR A 78 -1.73 20.99 31.20
C THR A 78 -2.58 21.55 32.36
N LYS A 79 -3.81 21.06 32.56
CA LYS A 79 -4.63 21.33 33.76
C LYS A 79 -4.85 20.16 34.72
N THR A 80 -4.49 18.91 34.43
CA THR A 80 -4.60 17.81 35.42
C THR A 80 -3.68 16.65 35.07
N GLN A 81 -2.90 16.21 36.06
CA GLN A 81 -1.86 15.16 36.02
C GLN A 81 -2.23 13.91 35.19
N LEU A 82 -1.28 13.45 34.36
CA LEU A 82 -1.32 12.17 33.66
C LEU A 82 -0.94 11.03 34.62
N VAL A 83 -1.86 10.07 34.79
CA VAL A 83 -1.56 8.71 35.26
C VAL A 83 -1.57 7.80 34.03
N LEU A 84 -0.42 7.23 33.71
CA LEU A 84 -0.24 6.24 32.65
C LEU A 84 -0.59 4.85 33.22
N VAL A 85 -1.60 4.18 32.68
CA VAL A 85 -1.87 2.75 32.98
C VAL A 85 -1.71 1.97 31.70
N ILE A 86 -0.73 1.08 31.66
CA ILE A 86 -0.52 0.11 30.59
C ILE A 86 -0.84 -1.27 31.17
N GLY A 87 -1.75 -2.01 30.53
CA GLY A 87 -1.96 -3.44 30.78
C GLY A 87 -3.12 -3.83 31.70
N THR A 88 -4.34 -3.29 31.50
CA THR A 88 -5.53 -3.70 32.27
C THR A 88 -6.65 -4.24 31.38
N ASN A 89 -7.41 -5.21 31.91
CA ASN A 89 -8.56 -5.86 31.27
C ASN A 89 -9.70 -4.87 30.96
N ALA A 90 -10.46 -5.14 29.89
CA ALA A 90 -11.54 -4.30 29.36
C ALA A 90 -12.59 -3.84 30.40
N GLU A 91 -12.84 -4.63 31.45
CA GLU A 91 -13.82 -4.29 32.50
C GLU A 91 -13.32 -3.17 33.44
N LEU A 92 -12.01 -3.01 33.61
CA LEU A 92 -11.42 -1.93 34.42
C LEU A 92 -11.27 -0.63 33.63
N GLU A 93 -11.06 -0.71 32.30
CA GLU A 93 -11.11 0.45 31.41
C GLU A 93 -12.50 1.11 31.47
N ASP A 94 -13.57 0.32 31.37
CA ASP A 94 -14.94 0.85 31.44
C ASP A 94 -15.22 1.52 32.80
N TYR A 95 -14.72 0.96 33.91
CA TYR A 95 -14.87 1.56 35.24
C TYR A 95 -14.12 2.91 35.38
N ILE A 96 -12.91 3.00 34.81
CA ILE A 96 -12.08 4.22 34.86
C ILE A 96 -12.63 5.30 33.91
N ILE A 97 -13.15 4.91 32.74
CA ILE A 97 -13.84 5.82 31.82
C ILE A 97 -15.11 6.38 32.48
N THR A 98 -15.84 5.55 33.22
CA THR A 98 -17.04 5.98 33.95
C THR A 98 -16.70 7.00 35.06
N GLN A 99 -15.59 6.81 35.78
CA GLN A 99 -15.09 7.77 36.79
C GLN A 99 -14.56 9.07 36.16
N LEU A 100 -13.85 9.00 35.02
CA LEU A 100 -13.36 10.19 34.31
C LEU A 100 -14.49 10.99 33.62
N SER A 101 -15.61 10.33 33.28
CA SER A 101 -16.79 11.00 32.73
C SER A 101 -17.58 11.82 33.75
N ALA A 102 -17.38 11.57 35.05
CA ALA A 102 -18.08 12.29 36.12
C ALA A 102 -17.58 13.73 36.33
N ASP A 103 -16.34 14.05 35.92
CA ASP A 103 -15.68 15.33 36.21
C ASP A 103 -15.51 16.28 35.00
N THR A 104 -16.23 16.08 33.88
CA THR A 104 -16.02 16.85 32.63
C THR A 104 -17.11 17.89 32.34
N SER A 105 -17.18 18.98 33.11
CA SER A 105 -18.05 20.12 32.76
C SER A 105 -17.39 21.27 31.97
N THR A 106 -16.07 21.28 31.71
CA THR A 106 -15.44 22.41 30.96
C THR A 106 -14.18 22.02 30.15
N VAL A 107 -14.23 20.95 29.34
CA VAL A 107 -13.13 20.60 28.42
C VAL A 107 -13.68 20.38 27.02
N GLY A 108 -13.05 21.00 26.01
CA GLY A 108 -13.32 20.78 24.59
C GLY A 108 -13.28 19.29 24.26
N GLN A 109 -14.17 18.83 23.39
CA GLN A 109 -14.30 17.41 23.11
C GLN A 109 -13.13 16.94 22.26
N ARG A 110 -12.46 15.86 22.69
CA ARG A 110 -11.35 15.25 21.94
C ARG A 110 -11.83 14.80 20.56
N PRO A 111 -10.99 14.91 19.51
CA PRO A 111 -11.31 14.32 18.21
C PRO A 111 -11.57 12.83 18.34
N ARG A 112 -12.56 12.33 17.62
CA ARG A 112 -12.94 10.91 17.66
C ARG A 112 -12.63 10.23 16.33
N ARG A 113 -12.07 9.02 16.41
CA ARG A 113 -11.90 8.14 15.25
C ARG A 113 -13.12 7.22 15.13
N LEU A 114 -13.72 7.18 13.94
CA LEU A 114 -14.79 6.24 13.61
C LEU A 114 -14.24 5.10 12.77
N THR A 115 -14.08 3.93 13.37
CA THR A 115 -13.85 2.67 12.63
C THR A 115 -15.11 1.83 12.62
N ALA A 116 -15.16 0.83 11.73
CA ALA A 116 -16.30 -0.09 11.65
C ALA A 116 -16.41 -1.01 12.89
N GLU A 117 -15.33 -1.16 13.64
CA GLU A 117 -15.21 -2.06 14.79
C GLU A 117 -15.53 -1.36 16.12
N THR A 118 -15.24 -0.06 16.24
CA THR A 118 -15.36 0.66 17.51
C THR A 118 -16.76 1.20 17.81
N CYS A 119 -17.65 1.31 16.81
CA CYS A 119 -18.99 1.89 17.02
C CYS A 119 -20.08 1.16 16.22
N SER A 120 -21.18 0.82 16.91
CA SER A 120 -22.39 0.28 16.27
C SER A 120 -23.07 1.33 15.38
N ALA A 121 -23.79 0.85 14.36
CA ALA A 121 -24.49 1.69 13.39
C ALA A 121 -25.49 2.69 14.01
N ALA A 122 -26.08 2.35 15.17
CA ALA A 122 -27.01 3.22 15.88
C ALA A 122 -26.27 4.35 16.63
N ASP A 123 -25.20 4.00 17.34
CA ASP A 123 -24.42 4.93 18.18
C ASP A 123 -23.71 6.01 17.34
N ARG A 124 -23.42 5.72 16.06
CA ARG A 124 -22.79 6.70 15.14
C ARG A 124 -23.60 7.98 15.00
N ARG A 125 -24.93 7.90 15.03
CA ARG A 125 -25.78 9.10 14.96
C ARG A 125 -25.54 10.02 16.16
N ASP A 126 -25.44 9.44 17.34
CA ASP A 126 -25.19 10.20 18.58
C ASP A 126 -23.78 10.80 18.57
N VAL A 127 -22.79 10.10 18.00
CA VAL A 127 -21.44 10.67 17.82
C VAL A 127 -21.46 11.91 16.93
N TYR A 128 -22.19 11.91 15.82
CA TYR A 128 -22.32 13.09 14.96
C TYR A 128 -23.08 14.24 15.66
N MET A 129 -24.10 13.92 16.46
CA MET A 129 -24.87 14.93 17.20
C MET A 129 -24.08 15.58 18.34
N ASN A 130 -23.11 14.87 18.91
CA ASN A 130 -22.22 15.42 19.94
C ASN A 130 -21.24 16.46 19.40
N GLY A 131 -21.05 16.56 18.06
CA GLY A 131 -20.17 17.53 17.43
C GLY A 131 -18.67 17.25 17.65
N GLY A 132 -17.85 18.22 17.24
CA GLY A 132 -16.39 18.18 17.25
C GLY A 132 -15.76 17.72 15.93
N VAL A 133 -14.46 17.45 15.98
CA VAL A 133 -13.71 16.91 14.84
C VAL A 133 -13.80 15.39 14.84
N ILE A 134 -14.19 14.82 13.70
CA ILE A 134 -14.34 13.38 13.54
C ILE A 134 -13.48 12.90 12.36
N PHE A 135 -12.57 11.97 12.64
CA PHE A 135 -11.83 11.23 11.63
C PHE A 135 -12.66 10.04 11.17
N ILE A 136 -12.94 9.97 9.87
CA ILE A 136 -13.80 8.94 9.30
C ILE A 136 -13.28 8.46 7.95
N THR A 137 -13.38 7.15 7.73
CA THR A 137 -13.05 6.57 6.42
C THR A 137 -14.13 6.91 5.39
N ALA A 138 -13.71 7.15 4.13
CA ALA A 138 -14.62 7.52 3.05
C ALA A 138 -15.78 6.51 2.87
N ARG A 139 -15.52 5.22 3.06
CA ARG A 139 -16.55 4.17 2.90
C ARG A 139 -17.65 4.27 3.96
N ILE A 140 -17.31 4.50 5.22
CA ILE A 140 -18.32 4.64 6.30
C ILE A 140 -19.12 5.91 6.08
N LEU A 141 -18.44 7.01 5.72
CA LEU A 141 -19.09 8.30 5.55
C LEU A 141 -20.13 8.30 4.41
N VAL A 142 -19.84 7.64 3.30
CA VAL A 142 -20.80 7.53 2.17
C VAL A 142 -22.08 6.82 2.59
N VAL A 143 -21.97 5.73 3.35
CA VAL A 143 -23.13 4.99 3.85
C VAL A 143 -23.95 5.85 4.80
N ASP A 144 -23.28 6.50 5.74
CA ASP A 144 -23.95 7.32 6.74
C ASP A 144 -24.59 8.58 6.10
N MET A 145 -24.01 9.13 5.03
CA MET A 145 -24.61 10.21 4.24
C MET A 145 -25.82 9.73 3.43
N LEU A 146 -25.71 8.60 2.70
CA LEU A 146 -26.83 8.06 1.90
C LEU A 146 -28.01 7.61 2.76
N THR A 147 -27.74 7.05 3.93
CA THR A 147 -28.78 6.65 4.90
C THR A 147 -29.27 7.82 5.78
N SER A 148 -28.85 9.05 5.49
CA SER A 148 -29.25 10.26 6.22
C SER A 148 -29.02 10.18 7.74
N ARG A 149 -27.94 9.51 8.15
CA ARG A 149 -27.49 9.45 9.56
C ARG A 149 -26.69 10.67 9.94
N VAL A 150 -25.89 11.20 9.02
CA VAL A 150 -25.16 12.46 9.21
C VAL A 150 -26.14 13.63 9.00
N PRO A 151 -26.27 14.55 9.98
CA PRO A 151 -27.04 15.76 9.79
C PRO A 151 -26.28 16.74 8.88
N PHE A 152 -26.63 16.80 7.60
CA PHE A 152 -25.92 17.64 6.62
C PHE A 152 -25.87 19.12 7.00
N GLU A 153 -26.94 19.65 7.60
CA GLU A 153 -27.07 21.07 7.98
C GLU A 153 -26.12 21.49 9.12
N LEU A 154 -25.75 20.55 10.00
CA LEU A 154 -24.89 20.82 11.16
C LEU A 154 -23.40 20.70 10.84
N VAL A 155 -23.06 20.09 9.70
CA VAL A 155 -21.66 19.96 9.28
C VAL A 155 -21.11 21.35 8.96
N SER A 156 -20.16 21.80 9.75
CA SER A 156 -19.51 23.11 9.60
C SER A 156 -18.49 23.10 8.46
N GLY A 157 -17.83 21.97 8.23
CA GLY A 157 -16.87 21.83 7.14
C GLY A 157 -16.37 20.41 6.91
N LEU A 158 -15.77 20.21 5.73
CA LEU A 158 -15.14 18.96 5.32
C LEU A 158 -13.66 19.23 5.02
N ILE A 159 -12.77 18.47 5.65
CA ILE A 159 -11.32 18.50 5.38
C ILE A 159 -10.94 17.23 4.62
N VAL A 160 -10.39 17.39 3.42
CA VAL A 160 -9.92 16.29 2.57
C VAL A 160 -8.40 16.27 2.56
N TYR A 161 -7.81 15.33 3.29
CA TYR A 161 -6.38 15.08 3.26
C TYR A 161 -6.01 14.20 2.06
N ASN A 162 -4.78 14.30 1.56
CA ASN A 162 -4.31 13.61 0.35
C ASN A 162 -5.20 13.85 -0.89
N ALA A 163 -5.60 15.09 -1.13
CA ALA A 163 -6.55 15.47 -2.18
C ALA A 163 -6.20 15.04 -3.62
N HIS A 164 -4.97 14.61 -3.88
CA HIS A 164 -4.56 14.04 -5.16
C HIS A 164 -5.26 12.72 -5.50
N THR A 165 -5.74 11.96 -4.50
CA THR A 165 -6.42 10.68 -4.74
C THR A 165 -7.86 10.85 -5.23
N ILE A 166 -8.47 12.03 -5.09
CA ILE A 166 -9.85 12.30 -5.53
C ILE A 166 -10.06 12.05 -7.02
N ALA A 167 -9.02 12.24 -7.84
CA ALA A 167 -9.10 11.96 -9.28
C ALA A 167 -9.19 10.46 -9.61
N THR A 168 -8.71 9.58 -8.73
CA THR A 168 -8.74 8.13 -8.89
C THR A 168 -9.83 7.48 -8.03
N ASP A 169 -10.10 8.04 -6.86
CA ASP A 169 -11.04 7.53 -5.87
C ASP A 169 -12.40 8.21 -6.03
N CYS A 170 -13.32 7.49 -6.67
CA CYS A 170 -14.69 7.94 -6.93
C CYS A 170 -15.45 8.30 -5.64
N LEU A 171 -15.11 7.64 -4.53
CA LEU A 171 -15.74 7.82 -3.23
C LEU A 171 -15.57 9.22 -2.65
N GLN A 172 -14.36 9.77 -2.68
CA GLN A 172 -14.11 11.10 -2.12
C GLN A 172 -14.85 12.17 -2.92
N ALA A 173 -14.80 12.06 -4.25
CA ALA A 173 -15.56 12.94 -5.14
C ALA A 173 -17.08 12.83 -4.87
N PHE A 174 -17.58 11.63 -4.62
CA PHE A 174 -18.99 11.40 -4.30
C PHE A 174 -19.40 12.02 -2.96
N ILE A 175 -18.57 11.90 -1.92
CA ILE A 175 -18.81 12.51 -0.60
C ILE A 175 -18.92 14.03 -0.74
N VAL A 176 -17.93 14.66 -1.39
CA VAL A 176 -17.92 16.12 -1.55
C VAL A 176 -19.15 16.58 -2.34
N ARG A 177 -19.55 15.83 -3.38
CA ARG A 177 -20.78 16.10 -4.13
C ARG A 177 -22.02 15.99 -3.25
N LEU A 178 -22.21 14.89 -2.51
CA LEU A 178 -23.35 14.71 -1.61
C LEU A 178 -23.42 15.81 -0.54
N TYR A 179 -22.26 16.16 0.03
CA TYR A 179 -22.14 17.26 0.97
C TYR A 179 -22.59 18.59 0.36
N ARG A 180 -22.13 18.94 -0.85
CA ARG A 180 -22.52 20.18 -1.54
C ARG A 180 -23.97 20.23 -2.03
N MET A 181 -24.60 19.08 -2.24
CA MET A 181 -26.02 19.03 -2.58
C MET A 181 -26.90 19.48 -1.41
N HIS A 182 -26.58 19.02 -0.20
CA HIS A 182 -27.41 19.28 0.99
C HIS A 182 -26.91 20.47 1.83
N ASN A 183 -25.61 20.76 1.83
CA ASN A 183 -25.00 21.81 2.63
C ASN A 183 -24.37 22.89 1.74
N LYS A 184 -24.87 24.13 1.90
CA LYS A 184 -24.42 25.32 1.16
C LYS A 184 -23.61 26.29 2.04
N THR A 185 -23.56 26.09 3.34
CA THR A 185 -22.95 27.03 4.30
C THR A 185 -21.52 26.64 4.66
N GLY A 186 -21.24 25.34 4.80
CA GLY A 186 -19.95 24.87 5.29
C GLY A 186 -18.81 24.94 4.26
N PHE A 187 -17.57 24.89 4.73
CA PHE A 187 -16.37 24.97 3.89
C PHE A 187 -15.88 23.58 3.44
N VAL A 188 -15.09 23.54 2.36
CA VAL A 188 -14.33 22.36 1.92
C VAL A 188 -12.87 22.74 1.79
N SER A 189 -12.03 22.21 2.68
CA SER A 189 -10.58 22.45 2.67
C SER A 189 -9.86 21.18 2.23
N ALA A 190 -9.03 21.28 1.21
CA ALA A 190 -8.31 20.15 0.65
C ALA A 190 -6.79 20.34 0.78
N LEU A 191 -6.10 19.35 1.34
CA LEU A 191 -4.66 19.37 1.61
C LEU A 191 -3.95 18.26 0.84
N SER A 192 -2.79 18.55 0.24
CA SER A 192 -1.96 17.54 -0.41
C SER A 192 -0.47 17.89 -0.38
N GLN A 193 0.36 16.88 -0.12
CA GLN A 193 1.82 16.99 -0.13
C GLN A 193 2.47 16.55 -1.46
N THR A 194 1.69 15.98 -2.40
CA THR A 194 2.22 15.37 -3.64
C THR A 194 1.94 16.24 -4.87
N SER A 195 2.87 17.16 -5.18
CA SER A 195 2.72 18.07 -6.34
C SER A 195 2.66 17.36 -7.69
N HIS A 196 3.49 16.34 -7.90
CA HIS A 196 3.55 15.62 -9.19
C HIS A 196 2.23 14.93 -9.56
N ALA A 197 1.40 14.59 -8.57
CA ALA A 197 0.17 13.83 -8.81
C ALA A 197 -0.91 14.66 -9.53
N PHE A 198 -0.81 15.99 -9.47
CA PHE A 198 -1.71 16.92 -10.16
C PHE A 198 -1.36 17.11 -11.64
N ILE A 199 -0.22 16.58 -12.08
CA ILE A 199 0.32 16.71 -13.44
C ILE A 199 0.21 15.38 -14.18
N GLY A 200 0.06 15.42 -15.50
CA GLY A 200 0.09 14.25 -16.39
C GLY A 200 -1.08 14.22 -17.37
N GLN A 201 -2.32 14.17 -16.87
CA GLN A 201 -3.51 14.16 -17.73
C GLN A 201 -3.94 15.58 -18.11
N PHE A 202 -4.55 15.72 -19.29
CA PHE A 202 -5.10 16.99 -19.76
C PHE A 202 -6.04 17.62 -18.71
N ALA A 203 -5.75 18.88 -18.35
CA ALA A 203 -6.51 19.69 -17.38
C ALA A 203 -6.83 18.98 -16.03
N LYS A 204 -5.96 18.07 -15.55
CA LYS A 204 -6.20 17.29 -14.33
C LYS A 204 -6.42 18.15 -13.08
N LEU A 205 -5.62 19.21 -12.89
CA LEU A 205 -5.76 20.14 -11.78
C LEU A 205 -7.16 20.77 -11.74
N ASP A 206 -7.63 21.25 -12.90
CA ASP A 206 -8.98 21.83 -13.00
C ASP A 206 -10.07 20.79 -12.69
N ARG A 207 -9.93 19.56 -13.18
CA ARG A 207 -10.87 18.48 -12.85
C ARG A 207 -10.91 18.21 -11.33
N ILE A 208 -9.76 18.14 -10.66
CA ILE A 208 -9.68 17.93 -9.21
C ILE A 208 -10.33 19.09 -8.45
N MET A 209 -10.00 20.33 -8.82
CA MET A 209 -10.61 21.51 -8.22
C MET A 209 -12.12 21.59 -8.47
N ARG A 210 -12.63 21.00 -9.57
CA ARG A 210 -14.07 20.88 -9.83
C ARG A 210 -14.71 19.87 -8.90
N TYR A 211 -14.12 18.68 -8.74
CA TYR A 211 -14.63 17.65 -7.81
C TYR A 211 -14.60 18.09 -6.34
N LEU A 212 -13.64 18.93 -5.97
CA LEU A 212 -13.53 19.51 -4.63
C LEU A 212 -14.45 20.72 -4.40
N PHE A 213 -15.04 21.29 -5.45
CA PHE A 213 -15.72 22.60 -5.39
C PHE A 213 -14.83 23.68 -4.75
N ALA A 214 -13.52 23.61 -5.03
CA ALA A 214 -12.53 24.54 -4.52
C ALA A 214 -12.46 25.78 -5.42
N THR A 215 -12.51 26.95 -4.79
CA THR A 215 -12.47 28.26 -5.48
C THR A 215 -11.07 28.86 -5.47
N LYS A 216 -10.28 28.57 -4.44
CA LYS A 216 -8.91 29.08 -4.28
C LYS A 216 -7.90 27.95 -4.37
N LEU A 217 -6.76 28.23 -5.01
CA LEU A 217 -5.61 27.33 -5.10
C LEU A 217 -4.39 27.97 -4.43
N TYR A 218 -3.92 27.39 -3.33
CA TYR A 218 -2.72 27.81 -2.63
C TYR A 218 -1.58 26.84 -2.95
N LEU A 219 -0.46 27.38 -3.42
CA LEU A 219 0.73 26.62 -3.76
C LEU A 219 1.85 27.05 -2.81
N TRP A 220 2.42 26.11 -2.07
CA TRP A 220 3.49 26.33 -1.10
C TRP A 220 4.73 25.50 -1.47
N PRO A 221 5.45 25.86 -2.55
CA PRO A 221 6.73 25.24 -2.86
C PRO A 221 7.80 25.64 -1.84
N ARG A 222 8.83 24.80 -1.64
CA ARG A 222 9.95 25.12 -0.73
C ARG A 222 10.67 26.44 -1.06
N PHE A 223 10.69 26.84 -2.33
CA PHE A 223 11.28 28.10 -2.80
C PHE A 223 10.32 29.30 -2.72
N HIS A 224 9.16 29.16 -2.07
CA HIS A 224 8.28 30.30 -1.78
C HIS A 224 9.00 31.33 -0.92
N VAL A 225 8.71 32.61 -1.14
CA VAL A 225 9.41 33.73 -0.49
C VAL A 225 9.20 33.66 1.03
N SER A 226 7.96 33.56 1.52
CA SER A 226 7.68 33.50 2.97
C SER A 226 8.36 32.31 3.66
N ILE A 227 8.47 31.17 2.97
CA ILE A 227 9.11 29.97 3.52
C ILE A 227 10.62 30.19 3.60
N THR A 228 11.22 30.71 2.55
CA THR A 228 12.66 30.99 2.50
C THR A 228 13.05 32.04 3.52
N GLU A 229 12.28 33.12 3.66
CA GLU A 229 12.52 34.17 4.66
C GLU A 229 12.38 33.65 6.09
N SER A 230 11.30 32.91 6.38
CA SER A 230 11.08 32.32 7.71
C SER A 230 12.21 31.36 8.11
N LEU A 231 12.71 30.57 7.16
CA LEU A 231 13.77 29.59 7.43
C LEU A 231 15.18 30.21 7.40
N SER A 232 15.41 31.28 6.62
CA SER A 232 16.71 31.98 6.57
C SER A 232 16.90 32.97 7.71
N SER A 233 15.82 33.46 8.31
CA SER A 233 15.87 34.32 9.50
C SER A 233 16.39 33.58 10.74
N ARG A 234 16.33 32.24 10.73
CA ARG A 234 16.79 31.34 11.79
C ARG A 234 18.06 30.61 11.33
N SER A 235 18.81 30.02 12.27
CA SER A 235 20.00 29.25 11.91
C SER A 235 19.60 28.03 11.06
N ALA A 236 20.29 27.82 9.94
CA ALA A 236 20.12 26.62 9.13
C ALA A 236 20.88 25.43 9.74
N PRO A 237 20.47 24.18 9.45
CA PRO A 237 21.24 23.01 9.87
C PRO A 237 22.61 23.00 9.20
N THR A 238 23.63 22.61 9.97
CA THR A 238 24.97 22.42 9.40
C THR A 238 24.99 21.07 8.70
N VAL A 239 24.87 21.08 7.38
CA VAL A 239 24.89 19.85 6.56
C VAL A 239 26.31 19.56 6.11
N LEU A 240 26.83 18.39 6.47
CA LEU A 240 28.12 17.87 6.03
C LEU A 240 27.88 16.78 4.98
N GLU A 241 28.11 17.11 3.71
CA GLU A 241 28.00 16.16 2.60
C GLU A 241 29.22 15.23 2.53
N ILE A 242 29.00 13.94 2.80
CA ILE A 242 30.01 12.88 2.65
C ILE A 242 29.78 12.20 1.30
N ARG A 243 30.60 12.58 0.32
CA ARG A 243 30.57 12.00 -1.03
C ARG A 243 31.53 10.82 -1.13
N LEU A 244 30.97 9.63 -1.31
CA LEU A 244 31.72 8.38 -1.40
C LEU A 244 31.86 7.92 -2.84
N SER A 245 33.05 7.46 -3.22
CA SER A 245 33.27 6.85 -4.53
C SER A 245 32.96 5.35 -4.50
N MET A 246 32.13 4.86 -5.42
CA MET A 246 31.92 3.42 -5.60
C MET A 246 33.20 2.72 -6.09
N THR A 247 33.37 1.45 -5.69
CA THR A 247 34.45 0.59 -6.18
C THR A 247 34.29 0.28 -7.68
N PRO A 248 35.38 -0.04 -8.40
CA PRO A 248 35.29 -0.33 -9.84
C PRO A 248 34.39 -1.53 -10.15
N LEU A 249 34.34 -2.54 -9.27
CA LEU A 249 33.46 -3.70 -9.42
C LEU A 249 31.99 -3.33 -9.24
N MET A 250 31.66 -2.50 -8.24
CA MET A 250 30.30 -1.98 -8.07
C MET A 250 29.87 -1.15 -9.28
N LYS A 251 30.75 -0.31 -9.83
CA LYS A 251 30.47 0.47 -11.05
C LYS A 251 30.14 -0.44 -12.24
N SER A 252 30.95 -1.47 -12.45
CA SER A 252 30.71 -2.47 -13.51
C SER A 252 29.32 -3.12 -13.37
N ILE A 253 28.98 -3.58 -12.16
CA ILE A 253 27.67 -4.18 -11.85
C ILE A 253 26.53 -3.18 -12.10
N GLN A 254 26.67 -1.93 -11.67
CA GLN A 254 25.65 -0.89 -11.88
C GLN A 254 25.41 -0.67 -13.37
N PHE A 255 26.46 -0.56 -14.20
CA PHE A 255 26.33 -0.38 -15.64
C PHE A 255 25.63 -1.59 -16.29
N SER A 256 26.06 -2.81 -15.96
CA SER A 256 25.41 -4.03 -16.48
C SER A 256 23.93 -4.10 -16.11
N LEU A 257 23.56 -3.76 -14.87
CA LEU A 257 22.16 -3.74 -14.44
C LEU A 257 21.35 -2.67 -15.18
N MET A 258 21.91 -1.47 -15.37
CA MET A 258 21.25 -0.40 -16.13
C MET A 258 21.06 -0.77 -17.61
N ASP A 259 22.04 -1.43 -18.21
CA ASP A 259 21.95 -1.93 -19.59
C ASP A 259 20.87 -3.00 -19.72
N LEU A 260 20.80 -3.96 -18.79
CA LEU A 260 19.74 -4.97 -18.74
C LEU A 260 18.35 -4.32 -18.61
N ILE A 261 18.19 -3.34 -17.73
CA ILE A 261 16.93 -2.60 -17.57
C ILE A 261 16.55 -1.91 -18.90
N SER A 262 17.51 -1.27 -19.58
CA SER A 262 17.26 -0.59 -20.86
C SER A 262 16.82 -1.55 -21.96
N LEU A 263 17.40 -2.76 -22.00
CA LEU A 263 17.05 -3.81 -22.95
C LEU A 263 15.67 -4.40 -22.66
N CYS A 264 15.33 -4.63 -21.38
CA CYS A 264 14.00 -5.07 -20.99
C CYS A 264 12.92 -4.05 -21.36
N ILE A 265 13.18 -2.75 -21.20
CA ILE A 265 12.26 -1.70 -21.64
C ILE A 265 12.07 -1.74 -23.16
N LYS A 266 13.16 -1.83 -23.94
CA LYS A 266 13.08 -1.93 -25.41
C LYS A 266 12.29 -3.15 -25.87
N GLU A 267 12.43 -4.27 -25.17
CA GLU A 267 11.65 -5.48 -25.45
C GLU A 267 10.16 -5.31 -25.12
N LEU A 268 9.87 -4.61 -24.02
CA LEU A 268 8.51 -4.29 -23.60
C LEU A 268 7.82 -3.32 -24.56
N THR A 269 8.52 -2.30 -25.06
CA THR A 269 7.97 -1.36 -26.07
C THR A 269 7.72 -2.09 -27.38
N ASN A 270 8.70 -2.85 -27.89
CA ASN A 270 8.59 -3.58 -29.16
C ASN A 270 7.46 -4.61 -29.17
N SER A 271 7.20 -5.27 -28.03
CA SER A 271 6.14 -6.28 -27.92
C SER A 271 4.73 -5.70 -27.96
N ASN A 272 4.56 -4.40 -27.66
CA ASN A 272 3.27 -3.78 -27.38
C ASN A 272 3.03 -2.47 -28.15
N ASN A 273 3.60 -2.32 -29.34
CA ASN A 273 3.51 -1.10 -30.18
C ASN A 273 2.08 -0.55 -30.38
N SER A 274 1.03 -1.35 -30.22
CA SER A 274 -0.36 -0.89 -30.34
C SER A 274 -0.94 -0.24 -29.08
N PHE A 275 -0.37 -0.48 -27.89
CA PHE A 275 -0.91 0.00 -26.61
C PHE A 275 -0.04 1.07 -25.93
N LEU A 276 1.22 1.21 -26.34
CA LEU A 276 2.22 2.07 -25.71
C LEU A 276 2.65 3.28 -26.58
N TYR A 277 1.84 3.68 -27.57
CA TYR A 277 2.21 4.66 -28.60
C TYR A 277 2.53 6.08 -28.07
N ASP A 278 2.26 6.37 -26.79
CA ASP A 278 2.35 7.72 -26.21
C ASP A 278 3.21 7.78 -24.91
N CYS A 279 4.05 6.78 -24.66
CA CYS A 279 4.78 6.65 -23.39
C CYS A 279 6.22 7.16 -23.44
N ASP A 280 6.42 8.47 -23.62
CA ASP A 280 7.72 9.14 -23.37
C ASP A 280 8.21 8.95 -21.91
N GLU A 281 7.31 8.52 -21.02
CA GLU A 281 7.58 8.22 -19.61
C GLU A 281 8.32 6.87 -19.37
N LEU A 282 8.34 5.94 -20.34
CA LEU A 282 8.99 4.62 -20.20
C LEU A 282 10.49 4.67 -20.57
N ASN A 283 11.27 5.37 -19.75
CA ASN A 283 12.72 5.51 -19.93
C ASN A 283 13.50 4.86 -18.77
N ALA A 284 14.73 4.42 -19.05
CA ALA A 284 15.63 3.82 -18.04
C ALA A 284 15.85 4.75 -16.83
N MET A 285 15.87 6.08 -17.07
CA MET A 285 15.97 7.09 -16.01
C MET A 285 14.72 7.14 -15.11
N ASN A 286 13.55 6.86 -15.66
CA ASN A 286 12.31 6.86 -14.89
C ASN A 286 12.13 5.55 -14.11
N VAL A 287 12.77 4.44 -14.49
CA VAL A 287 12.76 3.17 -13.72
C VAL A 287 13.38 3.32 -12.34
N ILE A 288 14.44 4.11 -12.24
CA ILE A 288 15.13 4.42 -10.98
C ILE A 288 14.18 5.15 -10.00
N SER A 289 13.17 5.87 -10.52
CA SER A 289 12.23 6.61 -9.69
C SER A 289 11.35 5.68 -8.83
N LEU A 290 10.98 6.17 -7.65
CA LEU A 290 10.08 5.49 -6.72
C LEU A 290 8.68 5.25 -7.29
N ASN A 291 8.23 6.13 -8.18
CA ASN A 291 6.86 6.12 -8.70
C ASN A 291 6.66 5.17 -9.90
N PHE A 292 7.74 4.59 -10.42
CA PHE A 292 7.68 3.72 -11.60
C PHE A 292 6.73 2.54 -11.41
N ASP A 293 6.76 1.86 -10.26
CA ASP A 293 5.92 0.70 -10.01
C ASP A 293 4.42 1.05 -9.99
N SER A 294 4.08 2.22 -9.47
CA SER A 294 2.70 2.73 -9.47
C SER A 294 2.25 3.15 -10.87
N MET A 295 3.17 3.73 -11.66
CA MET A 295 2.93 4.08 -13.06
C MET A 295 2.68 2.83 -13.91
N VAL A 296 3.53 1.80 -13.77
CA VAL A 296 3.40 0.50 -14.44
C VAL A 296 2.06 -0.14 -14.08
N LYS A 297 1.71 -0.22 -12.79
CA LYS A 297 0.39 -0.74 -12.38
C LYS A 297 -0.77 0.02 -13.01
N ARG A 298 -0.76 1.35 -12.93
CA ARG A 298 -1.82 2.20 -13.50
C ARG A 298 -2.03 1.96 -15.00
N GLN A 299 -0.95 1.71 -15.75
CA GLN A 299 -1.01 1.49 -17.19
C GLN A 299 -1.33 0.04 -17.56
N PHE A 300 -0.77 -0.94 -16.85
CA PHE A 300 -0.85 -2.36 -17.22
C PHE A 300 -1.98 -3.10 -16.51
N ASP A 301 -2.46 -2.69 -15.34
CA ASP A 301 -3.53 -3.39 -14.61
C ASP A 301 -4.82 -3.52 -15.46
N PRO A 302 -5.30 -2.49 -16.17
CA PRO A 302 -6.50 -2.61 -17.01
C PRO A 302 -6.36 -3.60 -18.17
N ILE A 303 -5.13 -3.87 -18.61
CA ILE A 303 -4.82 -4.73 -19.75
C ILE A 303 -4.06 -6.00 -19.35
N TRP A 304 -3.91 -6.28 -18.05
CA TRP A 304 -2.96 -7.28 -17.53
C TRP A 304 -3.16 -8.67 -18.14
N TYR A 305 -4.42 -9.08 -18.26
CA TYR A 305 -4.80 -10.36 -18.84
C TYR A 305 -4.74 -10.40 -20.38
N GLN A 306 -4.72 -9.24 -21.04
CA GLN A 306 -4.56 -9.10 -22.50
C GLN A 306 -3.10 -9.15 -22.94
N LEU A 307 -2.16 -8.86 -22.02
CA LEU A 307 -0.73 -8.91 -22.29
C LEU A 307 -0.27 -10.34 -22.58
N SER A 308 0.79 -10.46 -23.38
CA SER A 308 1.47 -11.75 -23.57
C SER A 308 2.10 -12.22 -22.26
N ALA A 309 2.24 -13.54 -22.07
CA ALA A 309 2.97 -14.09 -20.94
C ALA A 309 4.42 -13.61 -20.90
N LYS A 310 5.02 -13.35 -22.07
CA LYS A 310 6.34 -12.74 -22.19
C LYS A 310 6.37 -11.31 -21.60
N CYS A 311 5.43 -10.45 -21.94
CA CYS A 311 5.39 -9.09 -21.41
C CYS A 311 5.20 -9.04 -19.88
N ARG A 312 4.29 -9.86 -19.32
CA ARG A 312 4.12 -9.93 -17.85
C ARG A 312 5.38 -10.39 -17.12
N ARG A 313 6.16 -11.28 -17.74
CA ARG A 313 7.48 -11.69 -17.24
C ARG A 313 8.46 -10.52 -17.28
N THR A 314 8.59 -9.84 -18.42
CA THR A 314 9.48 -8.66 -18.55
C THR A 314 9.15 -7.57 -17.53
N VAL A 315 7.88 -7.31 -17.22
CA VAL A 315 7.48 -6.35 -16.16
C VAL A 315 7.99 -6.80 -14.78
N SER A 316 7.83 -8.09 -14.47
CA SER A 316 8.34 -8.67 -13.22
C SER A 316 9.88 -8.63 -13.17
N ASP A 317 10.54 -8.87 -14.30
CA ASP A 317 11.99 -8.82 -14.45
C ASP A 317 12.52 -7.40 -14.20
N ILE A 318 11.90 -6.36 -14.77
CA ILE A 318 12.28 -4.95 -14.52
C ILE A 318 12.20 -4.63 -13.04
N LYS A 319 11.14 -5.08 -12.35
CA LYS A 319 10.99 -4.90 -10.91
C LYS A 319 12.12 -5.59 -10.13
N ARG A 320 12.49 -6.81 -10.53
CA ARG A 320 13.58 -7.56 -9.88
C ARG A 320 14.95 -6.94 -10.13
N LEU A 321 15.24 -6.51 -11.37
CA LEU A 321 16.48 -5.82 -11.73
C LEU A 321 16.62 -4.49 -10.98
N LYS A 322 15.53 -3.73 -10.83
CA LYS A 322 15.48 -2.52 -10.00
C LYS A 322 15.80 -2.82 -8.54
N GLN A 323 15.24 -3.89 -7.97
CA GLN A 323 15.58 -4.30 -6.59
C GLN A 323 17.05 -4.65 -6.44
N LEU A 324 17.64 -5.38 -7.41
CA LEU A 324 19.07 -5.69 -7.40
C LEU A 324 19.95 -4.44 -7.48
N LEU A 325 19.54 -3.43 -8.25
CA LEU A 325 20.28 -2.17 -8.37
C LEU A 325 20.44 -1.44 -7.02
N PHE A 326 19.40 -1.42 -6.19
CA PHE A 326 19.47 -0.81 -4.85
C PHE A 326 20.06 -1.76 -3.80
N SER A 327 19.86 -3.08 -3.94
CA SER A 327 20.53 -4.10 -3.12
C SER A 327 22.05 -3.95 -3.19
N LEU A 328 22.61 -3.60 -4.36
CA LEU A 328 24.04 -3.36 -4.55
C LEU A 328 24.66 -2.34 -3.57
N THR A 329 23.96 -1.24 -3.29
CA THR A 329 24.47 -0.16 -2.41
C THR A 329 24.10 -0.36 -0.94
N GLN A 330 23.00 -1.07 -0.67
CA GLN A 330 22.45 -1.23 0.68
C GLN A 330 22.89 -2.50 1.39
N SER A 331 23.05 -3.61 0.67
CA SER A 331 23.41 -4.89 1.26
C SER A 331 24.92 -5.11 1.32
N ASP A 332 25.34 -6.10 2.10
CA ASP A 332 26.69 -6.61 2.06
C ASP A 332 26.97 -7.42 0.78
N SER A 333 28.26 -7.57 0.44
CA SER A 333 28.70 -8.28 -0.77
C SER A 333 28.33 -9.77 -0.76
N VAL A 334 28.24 -10.39 0.42
CA VAL A 334 27.86 -11.81 0.57
C VAL A 334 26.37 -12.01 0.31
N THR A 335 25.52 -11.22 0.95
CA THR A 335 24.06 -11.27 0.76
C THR A 335 23.69 -10.93 -0.66
N PHE A 336 24.31 -9.90 -1.26
CA PHE A 336 24.09 -9.56 -2.67
C PHE A 336 24.40 -10.73 -3.61
N TYR A 337 25.54 -11.41 -3.39
CA TYR A 337 25.89 -12.58 -4.18
C TYR A 337 24.97 -13.77 -3.93
N HIS A 338 24.48 -13.95 -2.71
CA HIS A 338 23.48 -14.96 -2.41
C HIS A 338 22.19 -14.73 -3.21
N GLU A 339 21.70 -13.50 -3.27
CA GLU A 339 20.52 -13.15 -4.08
C GLU A 339 20.74 -13.47 -5.56
N ILE A 340 21.90 -13.09 -6.12
CA ILE A 340 22.24 -13.36 -7.51
C ILE A 340 22.40 -14.87 -7.78
N LYS A 341 23.02 -15.60 -6.86
CA LYS A 341 23.19 -17.06 -6.97
C LYS A 341 21.84 -17.78 -6.90
N ALA A 342 20.96 -17.35 -6.00
CA ALA A 342 19.60 -17.87 -5.90
C ALA A 342 18.80 -17.64 -7.20
N ILE A 343 18.93 -16.45 -7.81
CA ILE A 343 18.32 -16.16 -9.11
C ILE A 343 18.88 -17.12 -10.17
N ARG A 344 20.19 -17.33 -10.25
CA ARG A 344 20.81 -18.27 -11.21
C ARG A 344 20.38 -19.72 -10.99
N GLN A 345 20.15 -20.15 -9.76
CA GLN A 345 19.68 -21.50 -9.44
C GLN A 345 18.19 -21.69 -9.76
N SER A 346 17.37 -20.66 -9.56
CA SER A 346 15.93 -20.69 -9.87
C SER A 346 15.63 -20.96 -11.35
N VAL A 347 16.56 -20.61 -12.24
CA VAL A 347 16.53 -20.89 -13.69
C VAL A 347 16.45 -22.38 -13.99
N VAL A 348 17.02 -23.22 -13.13
CA VAL A 348 17.10 -24.67 -13.35
C VAL A 348 15.80 -25.37 -12.96
N LEU A 349 15.00 -24.77 -12.07
CA LEU A 349 13.82 -25.38 -11.47
C LEU A 349 12.52 -25.09 -12.24
N ASN A 350 12.42 -23.92 -12.89
CA ASN A 350 11.19 -23.46 -13.54
C ASN A 350 11.29 -23.46 -15.08
N ALA A 351 10.23 -23.94 -15.75
CA ALA A 351 10.13 -23.93 -17.23
C ALA A 351 9.93 -22.53 -17.83
N GLU A 352 9.72 -21.50 -17.00
CA GLU A 352 9.54 -20.10 -17.40
C GLU A 352 10.79 -19.30 -17.04
N THR A 353 11.89 -19.51 -17.76
CA THR A 353 13.14 -18.74 -17.55
C THR A 353 13.01 -17.32 -18.10
N SER A 354 13.64 -16.35 -17.44
CA SER A 354 13.69 -14.96 -17.91
C SER A 354 14.74 -14.80 -19.02
N ASP A 355 14.40 -14.02 -20.04
CA ASP A 355 15.22 -13.90 -21.26
C ASP A 355 16.50 -13.09 -21.03
N TRP A 356 16.49 -12.17 -20.05
CA TRP A 356 17.62 -11.28 -19.74
C TRP A 356 18.84 -12.01 -19.16
N LEU A 357 18.65 -13.20 -18.60
CA LEU A 357 19.73 -14.02 -18.06
C LEU A 357 20.70 -14.51 -19.15
N PHE A 358 20.28 -14.53 -20.41
CA PHE A 358 21.11 -15.00 -21.52
C PHE A 358 21.79 -13.86 -22.29
N TRP A 359 21.62 -12.60 -21.86
CA TRP A 359 22.26 -11.46 -22.51
C TRP A 359 23.69 -11.26 -22.00
N GLU A 360 24.59 -10.76 -22.85
CA GLU A 360 26.00 -10.53 -22.50
C GLU A 360 26.21 -9.73 -21.19
N PRO A 361 25.43 -8.67 -20.88
CA PRO A 361 25.58 -7.96 -19.62
C PRO A 361 25.28 -8.83 -18.38
N SER A 362 24.49 -9.90 -18.48
CA SER A 362 24.22 -10.79 -17.35
C SER A 362 25.47 -11.58 -16.95
N GLU A 363 26.28 -12.02 -17.91
CA GLU A 363 27.52 -12.74 -17.62
C GLU A 363 28.51 -11.83 -16.88
N THR A 364 28.63 -10.57 -17.31
CA THR A 364 29.45 -9.57 -16.61
C THR A 364 28.96 -9.30 -15.19
N LEU A 365 27.64 -9.29 -14.97
CA LEU A 365 27.03 -9.17 -13.64
C LEU A 365 27.44 -10.36 -12.76
N PHE A 366 27.34 -11.60 -13.26
CA PHE A 366 27.68 -12.80 -12.49
C PHE A 366 29.18 -12.91 -12.18
N THR A 367 30.05 -12.57 -13.14
CA THR A 367 31.50 -12.60 -12.93
C THR A 367 31.93 -11.52 -11.96
N ALA A 368 31.50 -10.27 -12.15
CA ALA A 368 31.84 -9.16 -11.28
C ALA A 368 31.34 -9.41 -9.85
N SER A 369 30.11 -9.90 -9.68
CA SER A 369 29.56 -10.22 -8.35
C SER A 369 30.35 -11.32 -7.63
N LYS A 370 30.92 -12.26 -8.37
CA LYS A 370 31.80 -13.31 -7.82
C LYS A 370 33.17 -12.72 -7.44
N GLU A 371 33.74 -11.88 -8.28
CA GLU A 371 35.05 -11.25 -8.03
C GLU A 371 35.06 -10.35 -6.79
N ARG A 372 33.91 -9.82 -6.35
CA ARG A 372 33.76 -9.08 -5.08
C ARG A 372 34.05 -9.90 -3.82
N LEU A 373 34.00 -11.24 -3.93
CA LEU A 373 34.17 -12.16 -2.80
C LEU A 373 35.43 -13.01 -2.93
N PHE A 374 35.90 -13.22 -4.15
CA PHE A 374 37.03 -14.08 -4.46
C PHE A 374 38.12 -13.30 -5.16
N ALA A 375 39.25 -13.11 -4.48
CA ALA A 375 40.47 -12.67 -5.13
C ALA A 375 41.21 -13.88 -5.73
N THR A 376 41.55 -13.80 -7.01
CA THR A 376 42.40 -14.78 -7.70
C THR A 376 43.88 -14.46 -7.44
N LYS A 377 44.41 -14.91 -6.30
CA LYS A 377 45.85 -14.80 -5.99
C LYS A 377 46.55 -16.12 -6.36
N LYS A 378 47.47 -16.07 -7.34
CA LYS A 378 48.31 -17.22 -7.81
C LYS A 378 47.50 -18.48 -8.19
N GLY A 379 46.39 -18.34 -8.90
CA GLY A 379 45.59 -19.48 -9.39
C GLY A 379 44.76 -20.22 -8.32
N LYS A 380 44.81 -19.79 -7.05
CA LYS A 380 43.88 -20.22 -5.99
C LYS A 380 42.87 -19.10 -5.71
N GLN A 381 41.60 -19.46 -5.60
CA GLN A 381 40.55 -18.53 -5.13
C GLN A 381 40.72 -18.36 -3.63
N VAL A 382 41.09 -17.15 -3.21
CA VAL A 382 41.12 -16.76 -1.80
C VAL A 382 39.87 -15.93 -1.55
N ILE A 383 39.19 -16.17 -0.42
CA ILE A 383 38.05 -15.36 0.00
C ILE A 383 38.61 -14.01 0.47
N ASP A 384 38.26 -12.96 -0.25
CA ASP A 384 38.66 -11.58 0.03
C ASP A 384 37.38 -10.75 -0.14
N ILE A 385 36.71 -10.49 0.98
CA ILE A 385 35.36 -9.90 0.97
C ILE A 385 35.50 -8.40 0.84
N GLU A 386 34.94 -7.85 -0.24
CA GLU A 386 34.82 -6.41 -0.40
C GLU A 386 33.86 -5.82 0.65
N ILE A 387 34.35 -4.84 1.41
CA ILE A 387 33.57 -4.07 2.39
C ILE A 387 32.94 -2.87 1.68
N ASN A 388 31.68 -2.61 2.00
CA ASN A 388 30.93 -1.48 1.48
C ASN A 388 31.53 -0.15 2.03
N PRO A 389 31.95 0.80 1.17
CA PRO A 389 32.58 2.06 1.60
C PRO A 389 31.75 2.87 2.61
N LYS A 390 30.40 2.83 2.51
CA LYS A 390 29.49 3.49 3.46
C LYS A 390 29.69 3.02 4.90
N TRP A 391 30.03 1.76 5.14
CA TRP A 391 30.22 1.23 6.50
C TRP A 391 31.47 1.80 7.16
N ASN A 392 32.55 1.94 6.38
CA ASN A 392 33.79 2.55 6.86
C ASN A 392 33.57 4.04 7.18
N ALA A 393 32.92 4.77 6.27
CA ALA A 393 32.61 6.18 6.48
C ALA A 393 31.65 6.39 7.67
N PHE A 394 30.67 5.51 7.87
CA PHE A 394 29.78 5.56 9.04
C PHE A 394 30.55 5.36 10.36
N HIS A 395 31.52 4.44 10.37
CA HIS A 395 32.39 4.22 11.52
C HIS A 395 33.28 5.44 11.81
N GLU A 396 33.86 6.04 10.78
CA GLU A 396 34.66 7.27 10.92
C GLU A 396 33.83 8.40 11.53
N VAL A 397 32.59 8.60 11.08
CA VAL A 397 31.68 9.62 11.64
C VAL A 397 31.32 9.32 13.10
N ILE A 398 31.02 8.07 13.45
CA ILE A 398 30.75 7.72 14.86
C ILE A 398 31.97 7.95 15.73
N GLN A 399 33.17 7.61 15.25
CA GLN A 399 34.41 7.85 15.99
C GLN A 399 34.69 9.35 16.15
N GLU A 400 34.44 10.15 15.13
CA GLU A 400 34.51 11.62 15.20
C GLU A 400 33.58 12.14 16.29
N ILE A 401 32.29 11.74 16.27
CA ILE A 401 31.31 12.15 17.27
C ILE A 401 31.73 11.67 18.68
N ASP A 402 32.20 10.44 18.83
CA ASP A 402 32.71 9.92 20.11
C ASP A 402 33.92 10.75 20.61
N THR A 403 34.81 11.20 19.72
CA THR A 403 35.93 12.06 20.14
C THR A 403 35.50 13.45 20.57
N GLU A 404 34.54 14.08 19.89
CA GLU A 404 34.03 15.40 20.24
C GLU A 404 33.19 15.38 21.53
N THR A 405 32.57 14.25 21.83
CA THR A 405 31.62 14.12 22.94
C THR A 405 32.24 13.57 24.22
N LYS A 406 33.52 13.14 24.18
CA LYS A 406 34.28 12.71 25.36
C LYS A 406 34.30 13.74 26.48
N ASP A 407 34.27 15.03 26.13
CA ASP A 407 34.27 16.14 27.09
C ASP A 407 32.86 16.43 27.67
N MET A 408 31.80 15.91 27.07
CA MET A 408 30.41 16.10 27.51
C MET A 408 29.98 14.96 28.46
N CYS A 409 29.37 15.31 29.59
CA CYS A 409 29.00 14.33 30.63
C CYS A 409 27.62 13.68 30.41
N GLU A 410 26.89 14.10 29.37
CA GLU A 410 25.52 13.65 29.06
C GLU A 410 25.51 12.52 28.02
N THR A 411 24.49 11.67 28.08
CA THR A 411 24.16 10.72 27.01
C THR A 411 23.70 11.51 25.79
N ILE A 412 24.22 11.18 24.61
CA ILE A 412 23.91 11.90 23.37
C ILE A 412 23.13 11.00 22.45
N ASP A 413 21.91 11.42 22.17
CA ASP A 413 21.02 10.74 21.25
C ASP A 413 21.36 11.13 19.82
N ILE A 414 21.60 10.13 18.98
CA ILE A 414 21.86 10.29 17.55
C ILE A 414 20.76 9.60 16.77
N ILE A 415 20.18 10.31 15.81
CA ILE A 415 19.17 9.75 14.91
C ILE A 415 19.85 9.30 13.61
N VAL A 416 19.67 8.03 13.24
CA VAL A 416 20.14 7.46 11.98
C VAL A 416 18.95 7.15 11.08
N ILE A 417 18.90 7.76 9.90
CA ILE A 417 17.81 7.58 8.94
C ILE A 417 18.28 6.62 7.84
N VAL A 418 17.52 5.54 7.64
CA VAL A 418 17.82 4.43 6.72
C VAL A 418 16.64 4.08 5.83
N GLU A 419 16.90 3.49 4.65
CA GLU A 419 15.85 2.97 3.77
C GLU A 419 15.25 1.65 4.27
N ASN A 420 16.11 0.72 4.67
CA ASN A 420 15.69 -0.63 5.07
C ASN A 420 16.06 -0.92 6.52
N MET A 421 15.13 -1.52 7.28
CA MET A 421 15.39 -1.97 8.65
C MET A 421 16.50 -3.04 8.72
N ASN A 422 16.68 -3.82 7.65
CA ASN A 422 17.80 -4.77 7.56
C ASN A 422 19.17 -4.06 7.62
N THR A 423 19.25 -2.86 7.06
CA THR A 423 20.46 -2.03 7.11
C THR A 423 20.67 -1.51 8.53
N ALA A 424 19.61 -1.09 9.25
CA ALA A 424 19.71 -0.72 10.67
C ALA A 424 20.29 -1.87 11.51
N VAL A 425 19.72 -3.08 11.40
CA VAL A 425 20.21 -4.27 12.12
C VAL A 425 21.66 -4.60 11.76
N SER A 426 22.06 -4.37 10.50
CA SER A 426 23.44 -4.59 10.07
C SER A 426 24.39 -3.56 10.65
N LEU A 427 23.98 -2.29 10.74
CA LEU A 427 24.75 -1.21 11.36
C LEU A 427 24.87 -1.38 12.87
N GLU A 428 23.82 -1.83 13.56
CA GLU A 428 23.85 -2.18 14.98
C GLU A 428 24.85 -3.30 15.26
N LYS A 429 24.78 -4.39 14.49
CA LYS A 429 25.74 -5.50 14.59
C LYS A 429 27.17 -5.04 14.34
N PHE A 430 27.36 -4.14 13.38
CA PHE A 430 28.65 -3.59 13.04
C PHE A 430 29.22 -2.71 14.17
N ARG A 431 28.36 -1.95 14.85
CA ARG A 431 28.73 -1.16 16.03
C ARG A 431 29.11 -2.05 17.22
N ASP A 432 28.26 -3.02 17.57
CA ASP A 432 28.41 -3.79 18.80
C ASP A 432 29.55 -4.81 18.73
N LYS A 433 29.75 -5.43 17.56
CA LYS A 433 30.76 -6.50 17.37
C LYS A 433 32.07 -6.00 16.75
N GLY A 434 32.06 -4.82 16.11
CA GLY A 434 33.20 -4.30 15.35
C GLY A 434 33.48 -5.03 14.03
N VAL A 435 34.33 -4.41 13.21
CA VAL A 435 34.60 -4.79 11.81
C VAL A 435 35.10 -6.24 11.68
N ASP A 436 36.05 -6.65 12.52
CA ASP A 436 36.73 -7.94 12.41
C ASP A 436 35.86 -9.15 12.76
N ILE A 437 34.85 -8.97 13.62
CA ILE A 437 33.90 -10.04 13.96
C ILE A 437 32.88 -10.18 12.84
N VAL A 438 32.34 -9.06 12.33
CA VAL A 438 31.40 -9.08 11.21
C VAL A 438 32.04 -9.68 9.96
N LEU A 439 33.30 -9.36 9.67
CA LEU A 439 34.05 -9.99 8.58
C LEU A 439 34.19 -11.50 8.75
N ARG A 440 34.45 -11.99 9.98
CA ARG A 440 34.50 -13.42 10.26
C ARG A 440 33.15 -14.11 10.10
N GLU A 441 32.05 -13.47 10.53
CA GLU A 441 30.69 -13.98 10.32
C GLU A 441 30.33 -14.03 8.83
N LEU A 442 30.67 -12.97 8.07
CA LEU A 442 30.48 -12.94 6.62
C LEU A 442 31.32 -14.00 5.91
N HIS A 443 32.55 -14.23 6.36
CA HIS A 443 33.42 -15.28 5.86
C HIS A 443 32.83 -16.67 6.14
N ALA A 444 32.34 -16.92 7.35
CA ALA A 444 31.65 -18.17 7.69
C ALA A 444 30.39 -18.39 6.83
N LYS A 445 29.59 -17.33 6.62
CA LYS A 445 28.43 -17.37 5.70
C LYS A 445 28.86 -17.69 4.27
N CYS A 446 29.92 -17.06 3.76
CA CYS A 446 30.50 -17.35 2.46
C CYS A 446 30.91 -18.83 2.31
N GLU A 447 31.58 -19.38 3.31
CA GLU A 447 32.00 -20.79 3.32
C GLU A 447 30.79 -21.74 3.31
N LEU A 448 29.74 -21.43 4.07
CA LEU A 448 28.49 -22.19 4.06
C LEU A 448 27.84 -22.16 2.67
N LEU A 449 27.76 -20.98 2.04
CA LEU A 449 27.20 -20.81 0.70
C LEU A 449 27.96 -21.57 -0.39
N LEU A 450 29.28 -21.73 -0.23
CA LEU A 450 30.12 -22.54 -1.13
C LEU A 450 29.95 -24.04 -0.90
N SER A 451 29.79 -24.46 0.36
CA SER A 451 29.69 -25.87 0.73
C SER A 451 28.37 -26.53 0.34
N GLY A 452 27.33 -25.73 -0.01
CA GLY A 452 26.02 -26.23 -0.43
C GLY A 452 25.26 -26.98 0.67
N LYS A 453 25.70 -26.90 1.92
CA LYS A 453 25.02 -27.48 3.07
C LYS A 453 24.13 -26.42 3.71
N SER A 454 22.85 -26.73 3.84
CA SER A 454 21.90 -25.99 4.67
C SER A 454 22.44 -25.83 6.09
N GLU A 455 22.04 -24.76 6.78
CA GLU A 455 22.47 -24.26 8.11
C GLU A 455 22.48 -25.26 9.30
N THR A 456 22.31 -26.55 9.06
CA THR A 456 22.34 -27.56 10.11
C THR A 456 23.73 -28.16 10.28
N LYS A 457 24.33 -27.84 11.46
CA LYS A 457 25.46 -28.48 12.15
C LYS A 457 26.86 -27.89 11.88
N ILE A 458 27.15 -26.80 12.60
CA ILE A 458 28.51 -26.53 13.07
C ILE A 458 28.84 -27.57 14.14
N LYS A 459 29.64 -28.59 13.79
CA LYS A 459 30.38 -29.40 14.76
C LYS A 459 31.77 -28.82 14.84
N ASP A 460 32.08 -28.18 15.96
CA ASP A 460 33.43 -27.76 16.30
C ASP A 460 34.39 -28.95 16.32
N LYS A 461 35.49 -28.81 15.59
CA LYS A 461 36.64 -29.70 15.69
C LYS A 461 37.65 -29.08 16.66
N SER A 462 37.55 -29.45 17.93
CA SER A 462 38.68 -29.34 18.87
C SER A 462 39.30 -30.71 19.12
N LYS A 463 40.56 -30.83 18.70
CA LYS A 463 41.66 -31.74 19.11
C LYS A 463 41.31 -33.05 19.85
N LYS A 464 41.71 -34.16 19.22
CA LYS A 464 41.89 -35.48 19.83
C LYS A 464 43.03 -35.47 20.87
N THR A 465 42.73 -35.94 22.07
CA THR A 465 43.61 -36.74 22.92
C THR A 465 42.75 -37.68 23.78
N SER A 466 42.91 -38.98 23.54
CA SER A 466 42.63 -40.18 24.36
C SER A 466 41.45 -40.25 25.36
N GLU A 467 40.56 -41.24 25.11
CA GLU A 467 39.96 -42.27 26.01
C GLU A 467 39.53 -41.82 27.43
N GLU A 468 38.27 -41.93 27.88
CA GLU A 468 37.50 -43.16 28.10
C GLU A 468 35.99 -42.83 28.26
N THR A 469 35.20 -43.90 28.22
CA THR A 469 33.75 -44.01 28.38
C THR A 469 33.20 -43.38 29.68
N ASP A 470 32.10 -42.63 29.59
CA ASP A 470 30.88 -42.94 30.36
C ASP A 470 29.70 -42.03 29.99
N GLU A 471 28.54 -42.67 29.95
CA GLU A 471 27.23 -42.10 29.68
C GLU A 471 26.84 -41.07 30.76
N ASN A 472 26.63 -39.82 30.35
CA ASN A 472 25.75 -38.91 31.08
C ASN A 472 25.10 -37.95 30.07
N LEU A 473 23.82 -38.18 29.80
CA LEU A 473 22.96 -37.26 29.06
C LEU A 473 22.88 -35.94 29.82
N GLN A 474 23.60 -34.92 29.37
CA GLN A 474 23.36 -33.54 29.80
C GLN A 474 22.04 -33.05 29.22
N THR A 475 21.12 -32.68 30.11
CA THR A 475 19.85 -32.06 29.77
C THR A 475 20.05 -30.66 29.17
N LEU A 476 19.13 -30.27 28.28
CA LEU A 476 19.10 -29.01 27.51
C LEU A 476 19.31 -27.74 28.36
N THR A 477 19.00 -27.82 29.66
CA THR A 477 19.19 -26.76 30.67
C THR A 477 20.65 -26.48 31.02
N GLN A 478 21.56 -27.45 30.87
CA GLN A 478 23.00 -27.23 31.05
C GLN A 478 23.67 -26.65 29.79
N LEU A 479 23.12 -26.88 28.60
CA LEU A 479 23.53 -26.24 27.35
C LEU A 479 23.13 -24.77 27.27
N LEU A 480 21.98 -24.40 27.88
CA LEU A 480 21.62 -22.99 28.04
C LEU A 480 22.64 -22.26 28.92
N ARG A 481 23.13 -22.88 30.00
CA ARG A 481 24.15 -22.29 30.90
C ARG A 481 25.50 -22.06 30.23
N THR A 482 25.87 -22.85 29.22
CA THR A 482 27.11 -22.61 28.44
C THR A 482 26.93 -21.53 27.38
N TYR A 483 25.72 -21.33 26.83
CA TYR A 483 25.40 -20.13 26.06
C TYR A 483 25.46 -18.87 26.92
N SER A 484 24.89 -18.91 28.14
CA SER A 484 24.96 -17.80 29.10
C SER A 484 26.39 -17.45 29.53
N LYS A 485 27.30 -18.44 29.59
CA LYS A 485 28.71 -18.20 29.93
C LYS A 485 29.56 -17.64 28.79
N CYS A 486 29.13 -17.77 27.53
CA CYS A 486 29.78 -17.07 26.41
C CYS A 486 29.31 -15.61 26.29
N GLU A 487 28.15 -15.27 26.87
CA GLU A 487 27.70 -13.87 27.02
C GLU A 487 28.45 -13.15 28.16
N GLU A 488 28.92 -13.85 29.19
CA GLU A 488 29.56 -13.25 30.38
C GLU A 488 31.07 -12.90 30.22
N SER A 489 31.56 -12.66 29.01
CA SER A 489 32.89 -12.03 28.83
C SER A 489 32.93 -10.99 27.72
N PHE A 490 31.83 -10.27 27.56
CA PHE A 490 31.88 -8.96 26.91
C PHE A 490 31.53 -7.92 27.96
N GLU A 491 32.56 -7.19 28.42
CA GLU A 491 32.37 -5.86 28.97
C GLU A 491 31.49 -5.11 27.97
N HIS A 492 30.22 -4.92 28.32
CA HIS A 492 29.39 -3.93 27.66
C HIS A 492 30.16 -2.64 27.84
N ARG A 493 30.84 -2.19 26.79
CA ARG A 493 31.31 -0.80 26.75
C ARG A 493 30.05 0.02 26.94
N GLU A 494 29.92 0.65 28.11
CA GLU A 494 28.90 1.65 28.39
C GLU A 494 29.16 2.81 27.42
N HIS A 495 28.67 2.66 26.19
CA HIS A 495 28.77 3.69 25.19
C HIS A 495 27.75 4.76 25.57
N LYS A 496 28.21 5.99 25.82
CA LYS A 496 27.36 7.17 26.09
C LYS A 496 26.49 7.60 24.90
N LEU A 497 26.56 6.89 23.76
CA LEU A 497 25.91 7.23 22.50
C LEU A 497 24.75 6.25 22.22
N GLU A 498 23.52 6.73 22.30
CA GLU A 498 22.32 5.98 21.90
C GLU A 498 22.00 6.28 20.43
N LEU A 499 22.01 5.24 19.59
CA LEU A 499 21.62 5.32 18.19
C LEU A 499 20.16 4.92 18.06
N HIS A 500 19.35 5.80 17.52
CA HIS A 500 17.96 5.51 17.21
C HIS A 500 17.76 5.48 15.70
N TYR A 501 17.21 4.39 15.18
CA TYR A 501 17.00 4.20 13.75
C TYR A 501 15.60 4.61 13.31
N HIS A 502 15.51 5.39 12.24
CA HIS A 502 14.24 5.74 11.60
C HIS A 502 14.20 5.26 10.15
N ASN A 503 13.09 4.62 9.78
CA ASN A 503 12.83 4.19 8.40
C ASN A 503 12.00 5.25 7.66
N TRP A 504 12.54 5.81 6.58
CA TRP A 504 11.84 6.80 5.76
C TRP A 504 10.58 6.28 5.04
N HIS A 505 10.37 4.96 4.93
CA HIS A 505 9.15 4.36 4.37
C HIS A 505 7.96 4.44 5.33
N GLN A 506 8.20 4.57 6.64
CA GLN A 506 7.16 4.89 7.61
C GLN A 506 6.72 6.34 7.37
N LYS A 507 5.76 6.48 6.44
CA LYS A 507 5.17 7.78 6.11
C LYS A 507 4.47 8.33 7.35
N GLY A 508 5.00 9.41 7.90
CA GLY A 508 4.26 10.13 8.92
C GLY A 508 5.15 10.95 9.86
N ILE A 509 4.58 11.18 11.04
CA ILE A 509 5.08 12.12 12.03
C ILE A 509 6.09 11.44 12.98
N HIS A 510 6.46 10.18 12.72
CA HIS A 510 7.40 9.43 13.57
C HIS A 510 8.75 10.14 13.70
N LEU A 511 9.36 10.59 12.59
CA LEU A 511 10.62 11.33 12.65
C LEU A 511 10.46 12.64 13.42
N GLN A 512 9.37 13.38 13.19
CA GLN A 512 9.09 14.61 13.90
C GLN A 512 8.92 14.36 15.41
N ASN A 513 8.23 13.29 15.81
CA ASN A 513 8.07 12.93 17.21
C ASN A 513 9.40 12.59 17.86
N MET A 514 10.19 11.78 17.18
CA MET A 514 11.50 11.38 17.63
C MET A 514 12.43 12.59 17.79
N LEU A 515 12.39 13.54 16.84
CA LEU A 515 13.10 14.82 16.95
C LEU A 515 12.62 15.65 18.14
N THR A 516 11.30 15.72 18.39
CA THR A 516 10.74 16.49 19.52
C THR A 516 11.04 15.89 20.89
N VAL A 517 11.06 14.56 21.00
CA VAL A 517 11.28 13.82 22.25
C VAL A 517 12.76 13.78 22.60
N LEU A 518 13.61 13.37 21.65
CA LEU A 518 15.04 13.13 21.90
C LEU A 518 15.88 14.41 21.78
N ARG A 519 15.42 15.40 21.01
CA ARG A 519 16.14 16.65 20.71
C ARG A 519 17.65 16.43 20.38
N PRO A 520 17.95 15.62 19.36
CA PRO A 520 19.32 15.23 19.05
C PRO A 520 20.17 16.41 18.57
N LYS A 521 21.47 16.39 18.92
CA LYS A 521 22.48 17.32 18.38
C LYS A 521 23.03 16.85 17.02
N TYR A 522 23.07 15.54 16.81
CA TYR A 522 23.63 14.91 15.61
C TYR A 522 22.57 14.04 14.92
N VAL A 523 22.47 14.19 13.59
CA VAL A 523 21.61 13.37 12.75
C VAL A 523 22.43 12.81 11.59
N ILE A 524 22.29 11.52 11.32
CA ILE A 524 22.98 10.82 10.23
C ILE A 524 21.95 10.37 9.20
N LEU A 525 21.98 10.98 8.02
CA LEU A 525 21.23 10.54 6.84
C LEU A 525 22.07 9.54 6.07
N TYR A 526 21.86 8.24 6.33
CA TYR A 526 22.60 7.17 5.67
C TYR A 526 22.16 6.97 4.21
N ASP A 527 20.85 7.12 3.97
CA ASP A 527 20.25 7.14 2.63
C ASP A 527 19.59 8.51 2.38
N PRO A 528 19.71 9.08 1.17
CA PRO A 528 19.30 10.44 0.87
C PRO A 528 17.78 10.52 0.71
N ASP A 529 17.15 11.24 1.63
CA ASP A 529 15.74 11.56 1.57
C ASP A 529 15.49 13.06 1.68
N MET A 530 14.67 13.57 0.77
CA MET A 530 14.26 14.96 0.71
C MET A 530 13.24 15.32 1.81
N GLN A 531 12.33 14.40 2.18
CA GLN A 531 11.30 14.69 3.18
C GLN A 531 11.92 14.85 4.57
N SER A 532 12.84 13.96 4.93
CA SER A 532 13.56 13.98 6.21
C SER A 532 14.38 15.25 6.39
N ILE A 533 15.13 15.68 5.37
CA ILE A 533 15.90 16.94 5.41
C ILE A 533 14.99 18.14 5.74
N ARG A 534 13.83 18.24 5.08
CA ARG A 534 12.88 19.35 5.29
C ARG A 534 12.22 19.30 6.65
N GLN A 535 11.98 18.10 7.20
CA GLN A 535 11.47 17.94 8.56
C GLN A 535 12.53 18.38 9.59
N ILE A 536 13.81 18.08 9.37
CA ILE A 536 14.92 18.54 10.23
C ILE A 536 15.06 20.07 10.16
N GLU A 537 15.00 20.68 8.97
CA GLU A 537 14.98 22.13 8.81
C GLU A 537 13.84 22.79 9.59
N SER A 538 12.64 22.20 9.50
CA SER A 538 11.46 22.69 10.22
C SER A 538 11.61 22.53 11.74
N TYR A 539 12.17 21.41 12.19
CA TYR A 539 12.46 21.15 13.60
C TYR A 539 13.48 22.17 14.16
N GLN A 540 14.57 22.42 13.44
CA GLN A 540 15.55 23.42 13.87
C GLN A 540 14.93 24.81 13.95
N ALA A 541 14.14 25.19 12.95
CA ALA A 541 13.43 26.45 12.96
C ALA A 541 12.56 26.60 14.21
N LEU A 542 11.87 25.55 14.66
CA LEU A 542 10.96 25.60 15.81
C LEU A 542 11.68 25.64 17.17
N TYR A 543 12.62 24.72 17.40
CA TYR A 543 13.12 24.43 18.74
C TYR A 543 14.51 25.01 19.01
N LEU A 544 15.34 25.24 17.99
CA LEU A 544 16.75 25.60 18.13
C LEU A 544 17.07 26.92 17.42
N SER A 545 16.97 28.04 18.14
CA SER A 545 17.33 29.37 17.59
C SER A 545 18.82 29.74 17.75
N SER A 546 19.60 29.03 18.59
CA SER A 546 20.99 29.38 18.91
C SER A 546 22.02 28.28 18.62
N GLU A 547 21.65 27.00 18.73
CA GLU A 547 22.52 25.86 18.41
C GLU A 547 22.05 25.22 17.09
N SER A 548 22.98 24.86 16.18
CA SER A 548 22.61 24.19 14.93
C SER A 548 22.74 22.68 15.08
N VAL A 549 21.72 21.94 14.67
CA VAL A 549 21.82 20.47 14.50
C VAL A 549 22.85 20.19 13.39
N ARG A 550 23.76 19.25 13.64
CA ARG A 550 24.71 18.78 12.62
C ARG A 550 24.13 17.56 11.91
N VAL A 551 24.05 17.65 10.59
CA VAL A 551 23.47 16.60 9.74
C VAL A 551 24.56 16.03 8.83
N TYR A 552 24.90 14.76 9.00
CA TYR A 552 25.81 14.04 8.11
C TYR A 552 25.02 13.41 6.96
N PHE A 553 25.31 13.81 5.72
CA PHE A 553 24.58 13.38 4.54
C PHE A 553 25.45 12.47 3.67
N PHE A 554 25.12 11.17 3.63
CA PHE A 554 25.85 10.17 2.86
C PHE A 554 25.32 10.08 1.42
N MET A 555 26.21 10.17 0.44
CA MET A 555 25.84 9.99 -0.97
C MET A 555 26.96 9.34 -1.76
N TYR A 556 26.61 8.37 -2.61
CA TYR A 556 27.55 7.80 -3.57
C TYR A 556 27.62 8.62 -4.86
N ASP A 557 28.82 9.06 -5.22
CA ASP A 557 29.08 9.81 -6.45
C ASP A 557 28.93 8.92 -7.71
N GLY A 558 28.12 9.38 -8.66
CA GLY A 558 27.82 8.68 -9.92
C GLY A 558 26.96 7.42 -9.74
N SER A 559 26.21 7.33 -8.64
CA SER A 559 25.40 6.16 -8.31
C SER A 559 23.93 6.28 -8.76
N ALA A 560 23.24 5.14 -8.83
CA ALA A 560 21.79 5.11 -9.04
C ALA A 560 21.01 5.82 -7.90
N GLU A 561 21.56 5.83 -6.69
CA GLU A 561 20.98 6.49 -5.51
C GLU A 561 21.02 8.02 -5.62
N GLU A 562 22.15 8.59 -6.03
CA GLU A 562 22.27 10.02 -6.33
C GLU A 562 21.30 10.43 -7.45
N GLN A 563 21.26 9.66 -8.54
CA GLN A 563 20.34 9.94 -9.65
C GLN A 563 18.87 9.87 -9.20
N ARG A 564 18.50 8.93 -8.32
CA ARG A 564 17.16 8.86 -7.72
C ARG A 564 16.82 10.13 -6.93
N TYR A 565 17.77 10.60 -6.11
CA TYR A 565 17.60 11.81 -5.30
C TYR A 565 17.45 13.07 -6.18
N LEU A 566 18.38 13.29 -7.11
CA LEU A 566 18.35 14.43 -8.03
C LEU A 566 17.11 14.44 -8.92
N LYS A 567 16.70 13.27 -9.43
CA LYS A 567 15.48 13.15 -10.25
C LYS A 567 14.23 13.49 -9.44
N THR A 568 14.17 13.09 -8.18
CA THR A 568 13.04 13.43 -7.29
C THR A 568 12.92 14.93 -7.07
N LEU A 569 14.06 15.61 -6.82
CA LEU A 569 14.11 17.07 -6.72
C LEU A 569 13.70 17.76 -8.02
N HIS A 570 14.19 17.27 -9.16
CA HIS A 570 13.87 17.84 -10.47
C HIS A 570 12.38 17.69 -10.81
N ILE A 571 11.80 16.51 -10.60
CA ILE A 571 10.36 16.26 -10.81
C ILE A 571 9.52 17.18 -9.94
N GLU A 572 9.88 17.38 -8.66
CA GLU A 572 9.12 18.26 -7.78
C GLU A 572 9.22 19.73 -8.22
N LYS A 573 10.41 20.19 -8.61
CA LYS A 573 10.63 21.55 -9.12
C LYS A 573 9.82 21.82 -10.39
N GLU A 574 9.97 20.95 -11.39
CA GLU A 574 9.21 21.02 -12.64
C GLU A 574 7.70 20.97 -12.37
N ALA A 575 7.28 20.16 -11.39
CA ALA A 575 5.90 20.08 -11.00
C ALA A 575 5.36 21.41 -10.45
N PHE A 576 6.07 22.07 -9.54
CA PHE A 576 5.62 23.37 -9.04
C PHE A 576 5.66 24.46 -10.11
N GLU A 577 6.67 24.48 -10.99
CA GLU A 577 6.74 25.45 -12.08
C GLU A 577 5.54 25.31 -13.05
N THR A 578 5.17 24.08 -13.40
CA THR A 578 3.99 23.81 -14.24
C THR A 578 2.68 24.13 -13.51
N LEU A 579 2.57 23.85 -12.21
CA LEU A 579 1.41 24.24 -11.40
C LEU A 579 1.25 25.75 -11.29
N ILE A 580 2.35 26.51 -11.17
CA ILE A 580 2.32 27.97 -11.13
C ILE A 580 1.86 28.54 -12.48
N LYS A 581 2.41 28.01 -13.60
CA LYS A 581 1.98 28.40 -14.95
C LYS A 581 0.50 28.10 -15.20
N THR A 582 0.04 26.92 -14.81
CA THR A 582 -1.37 26.53 -14.96
C THR A 582 -2.28 27.37 -14.07
N LYS A 583 -1.91 27.63 -12.82
CA LYS A 583 -2.63 28.55 -11.92
C LYS A 583 -2.79 29.95 -12.53
N ALA A 584 -1.74 30.49 -13.16
CA ALA A 584 -1.80 31.80 -13.81
C ALA A 584 -2.77 31.82 -15.02
N SER A 585 -2.92 30.70 -15.73
CA SER A 585 -3.87 30.55 -16.85
C SER A 585 -5.28 30.10 -16.45
N LEU A 586 -5.46 29.64 -15.21
CA LEU A 586 -6.71 28.99 -14.78
C LEU A 586 -7.80 30.04 -14.55
N VAL A 587 -8.85 29.99 -15.37
CA VAL A 587 -10.08 30.77 -15.15
C VAL A 587 -11.02 29.95 -14.27
N ILE A 588 -11.32 30.46 -13.07
CA ILE A 588 -12.22 29.82 -12.11
C ILE A 588 -13.60 30.49 -12.20
N PRO A 589 -14.66 29.80 -12.65
CA PRO A 589 -16.01 30.36 -12.66
C PRO A 589 -16.50 30.66 -11.24
N SER A 590 -17.23 31.76 -11.06
CA SER A 590 -17.77 32.18 -9.76
C SER A 590 -18.74 31.16 -9.16
N ASP A 591 -19.46 30.40 -9.99
CA ASP A 591 -20.44 29.38 -9.55
C ASP A 591 -19.80 28.07 -9.06
N ARG A 592 -18.47 27.92 -9.13
CA ARG A 592 -17.75 26.67 -8.82
C ARG A 592 -17.88 26.20 -7.38
N ASP A 593 -18.23 27.08 -6.44
CA ASP A 593 -18.44 26.72 -5.03
C ASP A 593 -19.59 25.71 -4.85
N GLY A 594 -20.50 25.59 -5.83
CA GLY A 594 -21.65 24.69 -5.74
C GLY A 594 -22.67 25.14 -4.66
N LYS A 595 -22.50 26.36 -4.14
CA LYS A 595 -23.43 27.01 -3.21
C LYS A 595 -24.72 27.47 -3.88
N SER A 596 -24.66 27.74 -5.19
CA SER A 596 -25.83 28.00 -6.02
C SER A 596 -26.47 26.68 -6.48
N ASP A 597 -27.80 26.66 -6.59
CA ASP A 597 -28.56 25.48 -7.06
C ASP A 597 -28.46 25.26 -8.58
N THR A 598 -27.81 26.16 -9.30
CA THR A 598 -27.64 26.11 -10.75
C THR A 598 -26.41 25.31 -11.22
N HIS A 599 -25.65 24.69 -10.30
CA HIS A 599 -24.42 23.99 -10.67
C HIS A 599 -24.71 22.67 -11.42
N PRO A 600 -24.19 22.48 -12.65
CA PRO A 600 -24.54 21.36 -13.52
C PRO A 600 -24.15 19.98 -12.97
N ASP A 601 -23.16 19.92 -12.08
CA ASP A 601 -22.77 18.66 -11.42
C ASP A 601 -23.60 18.28 -10.19
N LEU A 602 -24.45 19.20 -9.70
CA LEU A 602 -25.33 18.96 -8.54
C LEU A 602 -26.78 18.67 -8.97
N ILE A 603 -27.17 19.07 -10.18
CA ILE A 603 -28.48 18.80 -10.76
C ILE A 603 -28.63 17.29 -11.01
N ARG A 604 -29.77 16.73 -10.61
CA ARG A 604 -30.13 15.32 -10.83
C ARG A 604 -31.08 15.17 -12.01
N GLY A 605 -30.88 14.13 -12.81
CA GLY A 605 -31.75 13.76 -13.93
C GLY A 605 -31.38 14.44 -15.25
N SER A 606 -31.92 13.93 -16.36
CA SER A 606 -31.91 14.61 -17.66
C SER A 606 -33.00 15.69 -17.68
N ASP A 607 -32.71 16.81 -18.34
CA ASP A 607 -33.52 18.04 -18.42
C ASP A 607 -34.97 17.91 -18.95
N ASP A 608 -35.49 16.71 -19.19
CA ASP A 608 -36.85 16.51 -19.74
C ASP A 608 -37.98 16.81 -18.73
N SER A 609 -37.68 16.96 -17.45
CA SER A 609 -38.69 17.29 -16.42
C SER A 609 -38.88 18.79 -16.18
N PHE A 610 -38.01 19.66 -16.70
CA PHE A 610 -38.04 21.11 -16.44
C PHE A 610 -38.68 21.96 -17.56
N ILE A 611 -39.18 21.36 -18.66
CA ILE A 611 -39.86 22.09 -19.77
C ILE A 611 -41.39 21.97 -19.72
N LEU A 612 -41.99 21.31 -18.71
CA LEU A 612 -43.44 21.11 -18.63
C LEU A 612 -44.20 21.98 -17.62
N GLU A 613 -43.64 23.11 -17.18
CA GLU A 613 -44.44 24.14 -16.49
C GLU A 613 -44.12 25.57 -16.97
N SER A 614 -44.90 26.02 -17.96
CA SER A 614 -45.54 27.35 -17.96
C SER A 614 -46.42 27.48 -19.19
N ASN A 615 -47.59 26.82 -19.18
CA ASN A 615 -48.67 27.16 -20.07
C ASN A 615 -49.56 28.20 -19.33
N PRO A 616 -49.49 29.50 -19.63
CA PRO A 616 -50.15 30.56 -18.84
C PRO A 616 -51.66 30.65 -19.11
N ARG A 617 -52.32 29.54 -19.42
CA ARG A 617 -53.75 29.46 -19.76
C ARG A 617 -54.44 28.30 -19.05
N VAL A 618 -54.43 28.28 -17.73
CA VAL A 618 -55.49 27.59 -16.97
C VAL A 618 -55.84 28.46 -15.76
N GLY A 619 -56.95 29.21 -15.90
CA GLY A 619 -57.55 29.94 -14.80
C GLY A 619 -58.41 29.00 -13.95
N GLY A 620 -58.34 29.19 -12.63
CA GLY A 620 -59.40 28.81 -11.70
C GLY A 620 -59.35 27.40 -11.12
N GLY A 621 -58.87 27.30 -9.89
CA GLY A 621 -59.46 26.46 -8.84
C GLY A 621 -59.40 24.95 -9.00
N GLN A 622 -58.31 24.34 -8.52
CA GLN A 622 -58.28 23.18 -7.62
C GLN A 622 -56.81 22.81 -7.37
N THR A 623 -56.35 22.87 -6.12
CA THR A 623 -55.06 22.33 -5.70
C THR A 623 -55.14 20.80 -5.74
N SER A 624 -54.95 20.21 -6.91
CA SER A 624 -54.57 18.81 -7.02
C SER A 624 -53.17 18.68 -6.42
N SER A 625 -53.10 17.99 -5.28
CA SER A 625 -51.87 17.48 -4.67
C SER A 625 -50.86 17.11 -5.74
N SER A 626 -49.72 17.79 -5.76
CA SER A 626 -48.55 17.40 -6.54
C SER A 626 -48.27 15.93 -6.24
N GLN A 627 -48.59 15.04 -7.20
CA GLN A 627 -48.18 13.65 -7.13
C GLN A 627 -46.66 13.66 -7.22
N VAL A 628 -46.00 13.56 -6.06
CA VAL A 628 -44.57 13.26 -5.97
C VAL A 628 -44.40 11.91 -6.65
N MET A 629 -43.86 11.90 -7.88
CA MET A 629 -43.43 10.67 -8.53
C MET A 629 -42.52 9.91 -7.55
N PRO A 630 -42.76 8.62 -7.29
CA PRO A 630 -41.93 7.86 -6.37
C PRO A 630 -40.47 7.89 -6.85
N THR A 631 -39.54 8.28 -5.98
CA THR A 631 -38.12 8.28 -6.34
C THR A 631 -37.67 6.85 -6.59
N LYS A 632 -37.05 6.61 -7.75
CA LYS A 632 -36.51 5.30 -8.12
C LYS A 632 -35.35 4.97 -7.17
N ARG A 633 -35.35 3.81 -6.51
CA ARG A 633 -34.26 3.31 -5.63
C ARG A 633 -33.52 2.05 -6.14
N ILE A 634 -32.19 2.03 -6.10
CA ILE A 634 -31.39 0.83 -6.40
C ILE A 634 -30.60 0.42 -5.16
N ILE A 635 -30.60 -0.88 -4.84
CA ILE A 635 -29.75 -1.44 -3.79
C ILE A 635 -28.40 -1.81 -4.42
N ILE A 636 -27.32 -1.33 -3.82
CA ILE A 636 -25.95 -1.51 -4.32
C ILE A 636 -25.08 -2.14 -3.24
N ASP A 637 -24.24 -3.10 -3.64
CA ASP A 637 -23.23 -3.66 -2.75
C ASP A 637 -22.25 -2.58 -2.27
N MET A 638 -22.02 -2.55 -0.97
CA MET A 638 -20.95 -1.82 -0.31
C MET A 638 -19.57 -1.95 -0.94
N ARG A 639 -19.25 -3.05 -1.62
CA ARG A 639 -17.96 -3.27 -2.30
C ARG A 639 -17.86 -2.51 -3.62
N GLU A 640 -18.99 -2.23 -4.24
CA GLU A 640 -19.08 -1.71 -5.60
C GLU A 640 -18.94 -0.18 -5.66
N PHE A 641 -19.06 0.51 -4.53
CA PHE A 641 -18.77 1.94 -4.40
C PHE A 641 -17.33 2.34 -4.74
N ARG A 642 -16.43 1.38 -4.98
CA ARG A 642 -15.10 1.65 -5.54
C ARG A 642 -15.13 2.06 -7.02
N SER A 643 -16.24 1.83 -7.72
CA SER A 643 -16.40 2.20 -9.13
C SER A 643 -17.10 3.55 -9.32
N ASP A 644 -17.00 4.10 -10.53
CA ASP A 644 -17.68 5.35 -10.90
C ASP A 644 -19.21 5.18 -11.05
N LEU A 645 -19.69 3.95 -11.31
CA LEU A 645 -21.07 3.70 -11.72
C LEU A 645 -22.12 4.16 -10.68
N PRO A 646 -21.97 3.90 -9.36
CA PRO A 646 -22.88 4.43 -8.35
C PRO A 646 -23.01 5.97 -8.39
N THR A 647 -21.91 6.68 -8.62
CA THR A 647 -21.94 8.14 -8.70
C THR A 647 -22.74 8.64 -9.91
N LEU A 648 -22.70 7.91 -11.02
CA LEU A 648 -23.44 8.24 -12.25
C LEU A 648 -24.93 7.91 -12.13
N ILE A 649 -25.27 6.77 -11.52
CA ILE A 649 -26.66 6.38 -11.22
C ILE A 649 -27.34 7.47 -10.39
N HIS A 650 -26.65 7.94 -9.34
CA HIS A 650 -27.14 9.03 -8.50
C HIS A 650 -27.29 10.36 -9.26
N LYS A 651 -26.38 10.66 -10.21
CA LYS A 651 -26.47 11.88 -11.03
C LYS A 651 -27.70 11.85 -11.95
N ARG A 652 -28.12 10.67 -12.39
CA ARG A 652 -29.35 10.50 -13.19
C ARG A 652 -30.66 10.56 -12.37
N GLY A 653 -30.58 10.80 -11.06
CA GLY A 653 -31.78 10.96 -10.21
C GLY A 653 -32.36 9.67 -9.64
N ILE A 654 -31.59 8.57 -9.68
CA ILE A 654 -31.95 7.32 -9.01
C ILE A 654 -31.30 7.32 -7.62
N ASP A 655 -32.09 7.17 -6.57
CA ASP A 655 -31.62 7.06 -5.19
C ASP A 655 -30.93 5.72 -4.97
N ILE A 656 -29.90 5.72 -4.12
CA ILE A 656 -29.04 4.57 -3.87
C ILE A 656 -29.14 4.16 -2.42
N GLU A 657 -29.43 2.89 -2.19
CA GLU A 657 -29.42 2.28 -0.87
C GLU A 657 -28.20 1.34 -0.73
N PRO A 658 -27.17 1.74 0.04
CA PRO A 658 -25.99 0.91 0.24
C PRO A 658 -26.28 -0.24 1.21
N MET A 659 -26.02 -1.48 0.79
CA MET A 659 -26.18 -2.68 1.62
C MET A 659 -25.07 -3.70 1.33
N THR A 660 -24.63 -4.46 2.32
CA THR A 660 -23.76 -5.62 2.08
C THR A 660 -24.60 -6.78 1.54
N ILE A 661 -24.40 -7.14 0.29
CA ILE A 661 -25.13 -8.24 -0.36
C ILE A 661 -24.15 -9.34 -0.80
N GLU A 662 -24.57 -10.60 -0.63
CA GLU A 662 -23.76 -11.76 -1.03
C GLU A 662 -24.00 -12.17 -2.50
N ILE A 663 -25.16 -11.81 -3.06
CA ILE A 663 -25.59 -12.25 -4.39
C ILE A 663 -25.73 -11.04 -5.34
N GLY A 664 -24.78 -10.93 -6.26
CA GLY A 664 -24.70 -9.85 -7.25
C GLY A 664 -24.24 -8.51 -6.67
N ASP A 665 -24.07 -7.53 -7.56
CA ASP A 665 -23.53 -6.21 -7.20
C ASP A 665 -24.63 -5.13 -7.15
N TYR A 666 -25.64 -5.24 -8.01
CA TYR A 666 -26.77 -4.30 -8.08
C TYR A 666 -28.10 -5.05 -8.12
N ILE A 667 -29.07 -4.59 -7.34
CA ILE A 667 -30.44 -5.11 -7.35
C ILE A 667 -31.34 -3.98 -7.83
N LEU A 668 -31.81 -4.11 -9.08
CA LEU A 668 -32.62 -3.09 -9.74
C LEU A 668 -34.10 -3.18 -9.33
N THR A 669 -34.59 -4.41 -9.15
CA THR A 669 -35.98 -4.75 -8.80
C THR A 669 -35.97 -6.04 -7.97
N PRO A 670 -37.05 -6.41 -7.25
CA PRO A 670 -37.08 -7.63 -6.42
C PRO A 670 -36.70 -8.93 -7.15
N ASP A 671 -36.89 -8.95 -8.48
CA ASP A 671 -36.65 -10.09 -9.37
C ASP A 671 -35.38 -9.98 -10.22
N THR A 672 -34.76 -8.79 -10.31
CA THR A 672 -33.64 -8.53 -11.24
C THR A 672 -32.36 -8.20 -10.48
N CYS A 673 -31.33 -9.04 -10.68
CA CYS A 673 -30.01 -8.93 -10.08
C CYS A 673 -28.97 -8.75 -11.19
N VAL A 674 -28.01 -7.85 -10.97
CA VAL A 674 -26.91 -7.56 -11.91
C VAL A 674 -25.57 -7.85 -11.24
N GLU A 675 -24.74 -8.63 -11.91
CA GLU A 675 -23.30 -8.74 -11.62
C GLU A 675 -22.56 -7.89 -12.65
N ARG A 676 -21.72 -6.95 -12.22
CA ARG A 676 -20.91 -6.09 -13.09
C ARG A 676 -19.51 -6.69 -13.21
N LYS A 677 -19.02 -6.78 -14.45
CA LYS A 677 -17.67 -7.27 -14.74
C LYS A 677 -16.96 -6.38 -15.75
N SER A 678 -15.80 -5.88 -15.37
CA SER A 678 -14.86 -5.31 -16.33
C SER A 678 -14.31 -6.43 -17.24
N VAL A 679 -13.78 -6.08 -18.42
CA VAL A 679 -13.19 -7.07 -19.33
C VAL A 679 -12.04 -7.85 -18.68
N SER A 680 -11.18 -7.18 -17.90
CA SER A 680 -10.08 -7.84 -17.18
C SER A 680 -10.60 -8.80 -16.12
N ASP A 681 -11.61 -8.39 -15.35
CA ASP A 681 -12.18 -9.23 -14.29
C ASP A 681 -12.98 -10.40 -14.87
N LEU A 682 -13.57 -10.24 -16.06
CA LEU A 682 -14.26 -11.31 -16.77
C LEU A 682 -13.27 -12.42 -17.13
N ILE A 683 -12.13 -12.07 -17.72
CA ILE A 683 -11.07 -13.02 -18.07
C ILE A 683 -10.51 -13.67 -16.80
N GLY A 684 -10.23 -12.89 -15.77
CA GLY A 684 -9.75 -13.39 -14.48
C GLY A 684 -10.74 -14.38 -13.84
N SER A 685 -12.03 -14.04 -13.82
CA SER A 685 -13.09 -14.86 -13.21
C SER A 685 -13.43 -16.12 -13.99
N PHE A 686 -13.26 -16.12 -15.32
CA PHE A 686 -13.33 -17.35 -16.11
C PHE A 686 -12.15 -18.28 -15.85
N ASN A 687 -10.93 -17.72 -15.71
CA ASN A 687 -9.74 -18.52 -15.41
C ASN A 687 -9.78 -19.15 -14.01
N SER A 688 -10.39 -18.46 -13.03
CA SER A 688 -10.56 -19.00 -11.67
C SER A 688 -11.82 -19.85 -11.48
N GLY A 689 -12.74 -19.86 -12.46
CA GLY A 689 -14.04 -20.52 -12.32
C GLY A 689 -15.06 -19.79 -11.43
N ARG A 690 -14.68 -18.67 -10.81
CA ARG A 690 -15.53 -17.89 -9.90
C ARG A 690 -16.85 -17.47 -10.54
N LEU A 691 -16.82 -17.04 -11.80
CA LEU A 691 -18.03 -16.54 -12.48
C LEU A 691 -19.14 -17.60 -12.60
N TYR A 692 -18.76 -18.86 -12.77
CA TYR A 692 -19.73 -19.97 -12.86
C TYR A 692 -20.48 -20.13 -11.54
N THR A 693 -19.77 -20.15 -10.41
CA THR A 693 -20.37 -20.24 -9.08
C THR A 693 -21.25 -19.03 -8.75
N GLN A 694 -20.82 -17.82 -9.13
CA GLN A 694 -21.62 -16.61 -8.95
C GLN A 694 -22.93 -16.68 -9.75
N THR A 695 -22.84 -17.11 -11.02
CA THR A 695 -24.01 -17.25 -11.91
C THR A 695 -24.98 -18.30 -11.40
N GLU A 696 -24.49 -19.45 -10.93
CA GLU A 696 -25.30 -20.52 -10.35
C GLU A 696 -26.15 -20.00 -9.17
N VAL A 697 -25.52 -19.24 -8.28
CA VAL A 697 -26.20 -18.62 -7.15
C VAL A 697 -27.23 -17.59 -7.63
N MET A 698 -26.89 -16.71 -8.57
CA MET A 698 -27.82 -15.71 -9.09
C MET A 698 -29.08 -16.32 -9.71
N VAL A 699 -28.93 -17.37 -10.54
CA VAL A 699 -30.05 -18.07 -11.21
C VAL A 699 -30.97 -18.75 -10.22
N ARG A 700 -30.45 -19.20 -9.07
CA ARG A 700 -31.24 -19.86 -8.03
C ARG A 700 -32.20 -18.91 -7.30
N TYR A 701 -31.79 -17.66 -7.06
CA TYR A 701 -32.53 -16.71 -6.21
C TYR A 701 -33.26 -15.60 -6.97
N TYR A 702 -32.85 -15.30 -8.20
CA TYR A 702 -33.44 -14.24 -9.01
C TYR A 702 -34.01 -14.78 -10.32
N LYS A 703 -35.19 -14.28 -10.69
CA LYS A 703 -35.85 -14.67 -11.96
C LYS A 703 -35.13 -14.11 -13.18
N ARG A 704 -34.47 -12.94 -13.03
CA ARG A 704 -33.75 -12.24 -14.10
C ARG A 704 -32.31 -11.92 -13.67
N PRO A 705 -31.39 -12.89 -13.75
CA PRO A 705 -29.97 -12.65 -13.54
C PRO A 705 -29.36 -12.00 -14.79
N LEU A 706 -28.68 -10.86 -14.59
CA LEU A 706 -28.04 -10.07 -15.63
C LEU A 706 -26.52 -10.03 -15.37
N LEU A 707 -25.71 -10.33 -16.38
CA LEU A 707 -24.28 -10.10 -16.35
C LEU A 707 -23.97 -8.86 -17.19
N LEU A 708 -23.58 -7.77 -16.53
CA LEU A 708 -23.17 -6.51 -17.17
C LEU A 708 -21.67 -6.56 -17.46
N ILE A 709 -21.32 -6.54 -18.74
CA ILE A 709 -19.93 -6.46 -19.20
C ILE A 709 -19.67 -5.01 -19.64
N GLU A 710 -18.75 -4.35 -18.95
CA GLU A 710 -18.35 -2.97 -19.25
C GLU A 710 -17.04 -2.91 -20.01
N PHE A 711 -17.00 -2.04 -21.03
CA PHE A 711 -15.83 -1.77 -21.85
C PHE A 711 -15.17 -0.44 -21.51
N ASP A 712 -13.99 -0.21 -22.09
CA ASP A 712 -13.24 1.02 -21.98
C ASP A 712 -13.40 1.81 -23.29
N ASP A 713 -13.94 3.04 -23.21
CA ASP A 713 -14.29 3.90 -24.36
C ASP A 713 -13.11 4.12 -25.32
N GLN A 714 -11.88 4.04 -24.82
CA GLN A 714 -10.67 4.29 -25.63
C GLN A 714 -10.18 3.07 -26.43
N LYS A 715 -10.82 1.91 -26.29
CA LYS A 715 -10.36 0.68 -26.95
C LYS A 715 -11.43 0.13 -27.89
N SER A 716 -11.09 -0.01 -29.17
CA SER A 716 -11.97 -0.66 -30.15
C SER A 716 -12.26 -2.10 -29.72
N PHE A 717 -13.54 -2.41 -29.54
CA PHE A 717 -14.03 -3.75 -29.23
C PHE A 717 -13.65 -4.74 -30.35
N ASN A 718 -12.72 -5.66 -30.07
CA ASN A 718 -12.34 -6.71 -31.00
C ASN A 718 -12.03 -8.02 -30.26
N PHE A 719 -13.02 -8.91 -30.16
CA PHE A 719 -12.79 -10.33 -29.86
C PHE A 719 -11.99 -11.07 -30.96
N LYS A 720 -11.69 -10.38 -32.08
CA LYS A 720 -10.97 -10.89 -33.26
C LYS A 720 -9.50 -10.43 -33.36
N GLY A 721 -8.91 -9.93 -32.27
CA GLY A 721 -7.52 -9.46 -32.30
C GLY A 721 -6.49 -10.60 -32.19
N LYS A 722 -5.26 -10.37 -32.70
CA LYS A 722 -4.05 -11.21 -32.51
C LYS A 722 -3.81 -11.63 -31.04
N TYR A 723 -4.38 -10.90 -30.09
CA TYR A 723 -4.28 -11.09 -28.64
C TYR A 723 -5.35 -12.04 -28.06
N TRP A 724 -6.38 -12.40 -28.83
CA TRP A 724 -7.53 -13.21 -28.40
C TRP A 724 -7.51 -14.65 -28.93
N GLY A 725 -6.32 -15.17 -29.27
CA GLY A 725 -6.13 -16.59 -29.57
C GLY A 725 -6.77 -17.09 -30.87
N HIS A 726 -7.26 -16.22 -31.76
CA HIS A 726 -7.83 -16.64 -33.04
C HIS A 726 -6.81 -17.15 -34.07
N ASN A 727 -5.50 -17.06 -33.76
CA ASN A 727 -4.41 -17.71 -34.50
C ASN A 727 -3.80 -18.90 -33.74
N ALA A 728 -4.51 -19.53 -32.81
CA ALA A 728 -4.30 -20.96 -32.63
C ALA A 728 -4.91 -21.60 -33.89
N PRO A 729 -4.08 -22.20 -34.79
CA PRO A 729 -4.64 -22.87 -35.94
C PRO A 729 -5.64 -23.91 -35.42
N ILE A 730 -6.77 -24.03 -36.12
CA ILE A 730 -7.74 -25.13 -35.98
C ILE A 730 -7.07 -26.52 -36.17
N SER A 731 -5.78 -26.56 -36.47
CA SER A 731 -4.93 -27.74 -36.46
C SER A 731 -4.48 -28.12 -35.04
N GLY A 732 -5.26 -28.96 -34.38
CA GLY A 732 -4.78 -30.13 -33.62
C GLY A 732 -3.91 -29.96 -32.37
N SER A 733 -3.66 -28.76 -31.85
CA SER A 733 -2.97 -28.56 -30.57
C SER A 733 -3.96 -28.29 -29.43
N HIS A 734 -4.35 -29.33 -28.70
CA HIS A 734 -5.27 -29.31 -27.56
C HIS A 734 -4.73 -28.60 -26.29
N THR A 735 -3.72 -27.73 -26.40
CA THR A 735 -3.01 -27.15 -25.25
C THR A 735 -3.09 -25.62 -25.17
N GLY A 736 -3.91 -24.97 -26.01
CA GLY A 736 -4.20 -23.54 -25.91
C GLY A 736 -5.37 -23.27 -24.94
N ARG A 737 -5.25 -22.23 -24.10
CA ARG A 737 -6.34 -21.80 -23.20
C ARG A 737 -7.63 -21.58 -24.01
N PRO A 738 -8.80 -22.04 -23.51
CA PRO A 738 -10.06 -21.84 -24.19
C PRO A 738 -10.31 -20.35 -24.40
N ASN A 739 -10.78 -19.99 -25.60
CA ASN A 739 -11.12 -18.62 -25.93
C ASN A 739 -12.24 -18.15 -24.98
N VAL A 740 -12.15 -16.95 -24.41
CA VAL A 740 -13.16 -16.38 -23.51
C VAL A 740 -14.55 -16.43 -24.14
N MET A 741 -14.64 -16.26 -25.46
CA MET A 741 -15.89 -16.41 -26.21
C MET A 741 -16.48 -17.82 -26.09
N SER A 742 -15.64 -18.86 -26.19
CA SER A 742 -16.09 -20.25 -26.00
C SER A 742 -16.56 -20.49 -24.56
N GLN A 743 -15.88 -19.91 -23.57
CA GLN A 743 -16.28 -20.00 -22.17
C GLN A 743 -17.60 -19.28 -21.89
N LEU A 744 -17.81 -18.10 -22.49
CA LEU A 744 -19.07 -17.35 -22.40
C LEU A 744 -20.22 -18.13 -23.04
N VAL A 745 -20.00 -18.73 -24.21
CA VAL A 745 -21.00 -19.59 -24.87
C VAL A 745 -21.36 -20.77 -23.97
N VAL A 746 -20.38 -21.47 -23.41
CA VAL A 746 -20.61 -22.58 -22.46
C VAL A 746 -21.41 -22.11 -21.25
N LEU A 747 -21.09 -20.94 -20.68
CA LEU A 747 -21.83 -20.36 -19.56
C LEU A 747 -23.30 -20.11 -19.93
N THR A 748 -23.57 -19.53 -21.10
CA THR A 748 -24.95 -19.25 -21.56
C THR A 748 -25.74 -20.50 -21.90
N ILE A 749 -25.08 -21.57 -22.38
CA ILE A 749 -25.72 -22.87 -22.61
C ILE A 749 -26.12 -23.50 -21.27
N HIS A 750 -25.24 -23.41 -20.27
CA HIS A 750 -25.50 -23.98 -18.96
C HIS A 750 -26.59 -23.22 -18.18
N PHE A 751 -26.64 -21.89 -18.30
CA PHE A 751 -27.57 -21.02 -17.60
C PHE A 751 -28.49 -20.26 -18.58
N PRO A 752 -29.58 -20.87 -19.07
CA PRO A 752 -30.44 -20.27 -20.11
C PRO A 752 -31.23 -19.04 -19.63
N LEU A 753 -31.38 -18.86 -18.31
CA LEU A 753 -32.01 -17.69 -17.69
C LEU A 753 -31.08 -16.47 -17.61
N LEU A 754 -29.75 -16.68 -17.72
CA LEU A 754 -28.79 -15.59 -17.73
C LEU A 754 -28.97 -14.72 -18.97
N ARG A 755 -28.90 -13.40 -18.78
CA ARG A 755 -28.86 -12.43 -19.89
C ARG A 755 -27.57 -11.62 -19.80
N LEU A 756 -26.97 -11.38 -20.96
CA LEU A 756 -25.74 -10.60 -21.07
C LEU A 756 -26.10 -9.18 -21.49
N LEU A 757 -25.55 -8.20 -20.79
CA LEU A 757 -25.62 -6.79 -21.13
C LEU A 757 -24.22 -6.30 -21.47
N TRP A 758 -24.13 -5.54 -22.56
CA TRP A 758 -22.87 -4.99 -23.05
C TRP A 758 -22.95 -3.47 -22.99
N SER A 759 -21.99 -2.85 -22.34
CA SER A 759 -21.99 -1.39 -22.15
C SER A 759 -20.63 -0.81 -22.59
N PRO A 760 -20.62 0.16 -23.53
CA PRO A 760 -19.39 0.82 -23.97
C PRO A 760 -18.77 1.69 -22.89
N SER A 761 -19.61 2.30 -22.03
CA SER A 761 -19.18 3.21 -20.98
C SER A 761 -20.03 3.08 -19.71
N PRO A 762 -19.50 3.45 -18.53
CA PRO A 762 -20.28 3.53 -17.29
C PRO A 762 -21.46 4.53 -17.38
N HIS A 763 -21.36 5.55 -18.23
CA HIS A 763 -22.44 6.51 -18.48
C HIS A 763 -23.63 5.83 -19.17
N PHE A 764 -23.33 4.93 -20.12
CA PHE A 764 -24.33 4.11 -20.80
C PHE A 764 -24.92 3.05 -19.86
N SER A 765 -24.11 2.45 -18.97
CA SER A 765 -24.61 1.53 -17.95
C SER A 765 -25.66 2.19 -17.05
N ALA A 766 -25.42 3.43 -16.61
CA ALA A 766 -26.37 4.18 -15.79
C ALA A 766 -27.68 4.49 -16.55
N GLU A 767 -27.59 4.82 -17.84
CA GLU A 767 -28.75 5.01 -18.72
C GLU A 767 -29.56 3.72 -18.89
N MET A 768 -28.86 2.61 -19.10
CA MET A 768 -29.49 1.30 -19.24
C MET A 768 -30.21 0.88 -17.95
N PHE A 769 -29.65 1.18 -16.77
CA PHE A 769 -30.33 0.92 -15.50
C PHE A 769 -31.61 1.74 -15.35
N GLU A 770 -31.61 2.99 -15.82
CA GLU A 770 -32.81 3.83 -15.84
C GLU A 770 -33.90 3.21 -16.71
N HIS A 771 -33.57 2.75 -17.91
CA HIS A 771 -34.50 2.09 -18.83
C HIS A 771 -34.98 0.72 -18.32
N LEU A 772 -34.08 -0.11 -17.78
CA LEU A 772 -34.45 -1.42 -17.22
C LEU A 772 -35.41 -1.32 -16.05
N LYS A 773 -35.49 -0.15 -15.43
CA LYS A 773 -36.31 0.15 -14.28
C LYS A 773 -37.65 0.82 -14.61
N GLN A 774 -37.85 1.29 -15.85
CA GLN A 774 -39.14 1.85 -16.26
C GLN A 774 -40.26 0.81 -16.06
N ASP A 775 -41.37 1.25 -15.45
CA ASP A 775 -42.58 0.46 -15.17
C ASP A 775 -42.39 -0.80 -14.32
N ARG A 776 -41.39 -0.84 -13.43
CA ARG A 776 -41.14 -1.98 -12.53
C ARG A 776 -41.24 -1.61 -11.05
N GLU A 777 -41.47 -2.64 -10.23
CA GLU A 777 -41.52 -2.53 -8.77
C GLU A 777 -40.14 -2.22 -8.17
N GLU A 778 -40.16 -1.45 -7.08
CA GLU A 778 -38.98 -1.04 -6.33
C GLU A 778 -38.46 -2.19 -5.44
N PRO A 779 -37.13 -2.35 -5.31
CA PRO A 779 -36.55 -3.38 -4.46
C PRO A 779 -36.67 -3.01 -2.97
N ASP A 780 -36.99 -4.00 -2.13
CA ASP A 780 -37.04 -3.85 -0.67
C ASP A 780 -35.79 -4.41 0.02
N ALA A 781 -35.11 -3.56 0.77
CA ALA A 781 -33.92 -3.90 1.58
C ALA A 781 -34.12 -5.11 2.50
N LYS A 782 -35.27 -5.22 3.17
CA LYS A 782 -35.57 -6.31 4.11
C LYS A 782 -35.69 -7.66 3.40
N GLN A 783 -36.26 -7.70 2.20
CA GLN A 783 -36.43 -8.92 1.44
C GLN A 783 -35.09 -9.43 0.90
N VAL A 784 -34.22 -8.53 0.47
CA VAL A 784 -32.86 -8.87 0.01
C VAL A 784 -32.04 -9.48 1.14
N LEU A 785 -32.08 -8.88 2.34
CA LEU A 785 -31.38 -9.40 3.52
C LEU A 785 -31.90 -10.79 3.95
N ALA A 786 -33.21 -11.03 3.80
CA ALA A 786 -33.79 -12.34 4.08
C ALA A 786 -33.31 -13.40 3.08
N LYS A 787 -33.14 -13.05 1.79
CA LYS A 787 -32.61 -13.95 0.76
C LYS A 787 -31.13 -14.28 0.99
N SER A 788 -30.31 -13.33 1.44
CA SER A 788 -28.89 -13.58 1.76
C SER A 788 -28.73 -14.50 2.97
N ASN A 789 -29.53 -14.29 4.02
CA ASN A 789 -29.45 -15.10 5.25
C ASN A 789 -29.85 -16.57 5.05
N GLN A 790 -30.64 -16.89 4.02
CA GLN A 790 -31.01 -18.28 3.70
C GLN A 790 -29.84 -19.11 3.14
N GLN A 791 -28.72 -18.51 2.74
CA GLN A 791 -27.54 -19.22 2.26
C GLN A 791 -26.53 -19.57 3.36
N LEU A 792 -26.58 -18.92 4.51
CA LEU A 792 -25.56 -19.07 5.55
C LEU A 792 -26.05 -20.02 6.66
N PRO A 793 -25.39 -21.16 6.89
CA PRO A 793 -25.47 -21.82 8.19
C PRO A 793 -25.05 -20.80 9.26
N ALA A 794 -25.85 -20.68 10.33
CA ALA A 794 -25.71 -19.67 11.39
C ALA A 794 -24.36 -19.70 12.16
N GLU A 795 -23.47 -20.65 11.85
CA GLU A 795 -22.15 -20.81 12.51
C GLU A 795 -21.03 -19.96 11.92
N TYR A 796 -21.21 -19.31 10.75
CA TYR A 796 -20.14 -18.55 10.07
C TYR A 796 -20.04 -17.06 10.44
N VAL A 797 -20.96 -16.54 11.25
CA VAL A 797 -21.05 -15.09 11.54
C VAL A 797 -20.18 -14.68 12.73
N THR A 798 -19.69 -15.64 13.52
CA THR A 798 -18.84 -15.38 14.69
C THR A 798 -17.65 -16.33 14.73
N ASP A 799 -16.78 -16.28 13.71
CA ASP A 799 -15.47 -16.92 13.82
C ASP A 799 -14.69 -16.19 14.92
N LYS A 800 -14.48 -16.86 16.06
CA LYS A 800 -13.59 -16.38 17.15
C LYS A 800 -12.12 -16.37 16.74
N TYR A 801 -11.81 -16.95 15.58
CA TYR A 801 -10.45 -17.15 15.09
C TYR A 801 -10.14 -16.22 13.93
N ASP A 802 -8.84 -15.95 13.78
CA ASP A 802 -8.31 -15.13 12.70
C ASP A 802 -8.63 -15.71 11.30
N ILE A 803 -9.13 -14.85 10.42
CA ILE A 803 -9.59 -15.18 9.05
C ILE A 803 -8.40 -15.59 8.18
N GLU A 804 -7.25 -14.93 8.33
CA GLU A 804 -6.06 -15.19 7.50
C GLU A 804 -5.52 -16.60 7.76
N THR A 805 -5.46 -17.00 9.03
CA THR A 805 -5.05 -18.35 9.43
C THR A 805 -6.00 -19.41 8.87
N LYS A 806 -7.31 -19.15 8.88
CA LYS A 806 -8.33 -20.07 8.33
C LYS A 806 -8.18 -20.24 6.82
N GLU A 807 -8.01 -19.15 6.07
CA GLU A 807 -7.80 -19.20 4.63
C GLU A 807 -6.51 -19.94 4.27
N PHE A 808 -5.43 -19.72 5.03
CA PHE A 808 -4.18 -20.45 4.85
C PHE A 808 -4.36 -21.96 5.06
N LEU A 809 -5.04 -22.36 6.13
CA LEU A 809 -5.32 -23.78 6.40
C LEU A 809 -6.16 -24.42 5.29
N LEU A 810 -7.18 -23.73 4.78
CA LEU A 810 -8.01 -24.20 3.66
C LEU A 810 -7.23 -24.39 2.35
N CYS A 811 -6.08 -23.73 2.19
CA CYS A 811 -5.20 -23.93 1.05
C CYS A 811 -4.33 -25.20 1.17
N LEU A 812 -4.24 -25.79 2.37
CA LEU A 812 -3.43 -26.98 2.59
C LEU A 812 -4.12 -28.25 2.07
N PRO A 813 -3.39 -29.14 1.39
CA PRO A 813 -3.94 -30.41 0.92
C PRO A 813 -4.50 -31.24 2.09
N GLY A 814 -5.73 -31.74 1.95
CA GLY A 814 -6.41 -32.55 2.96
C GLY A 814 -7.21 -31.75 3.99
N VAL A 815 -7.09 -30.43 4.02
CA VAL A 815 -7.89 -29.57 4.89
C VAL A 815 -9.18 -29.15 4.18
N SER A 816 -10.31 -29.37 4.85
CA SER A 816 -11.66 -29.10 4.38
C SER A 816 -12.41 -28.24 5.39
N ILE A 817 -13.47 -27.57 4.93
CA ILE A 817 -14.32 -26.72 5.77
C ILE A 817 -14.81 -27.44 7.05
N THR A 818 -15.00 -28.76 6.98
CA THR A 818 -15.46 -29.60 8.09
C THR A 818 -14.38 -29.91 9.13
N ASN A 819 -13.09 -29.95 8.75
CA ASN A 819 -11.99 -30.35 9.65
C ASN A 819 -11.14 -29.17 10.13
N VAL A 820 -11.21 -28.01 9.47
CA VAL A 820 -10.46 -26.80 9.82
C VAL A 820 -10.70 -26.39 11.27
N TYR A 821 -11.96 -26.37 11.71
CA TYR A 821 -12.30 -25.97 13.08
C TYR A 821 -11.72 -26.95 14.12
N SER A 822 -11.67 -28.24 13.83
CA SER A 822 -11.03 -29.24 14.71
C SER A 822 -9.52 -28.98 14.84
N ILE A 823 -8.85 -28.59 13.75
CA ILE A 823 -7.43 -28.24 13.76
C ILE A 823 -7.20 -26.93 14.53
N MET A 824 -8.02 -25.90 14.29
CA MET A 824 -7.89 -24.60 14.95
C MET A 824 -8.19 -24.66 16.46
N ASN A 825 -9.10 -25.55 16.87
CA ASN A 825 -9.42 -25.75 18.28
C ASN A 825 -8.33 -26.53 19.03
N SER A 826 -7.57 -27.41 18.34
CA SER A 826 -6.57 -28.29 18.95
C SER A 826 -5.15 -27.73 18.91
N VAL A 827 -4.83 -26.93 17.90
CA VAL A 827 -3.47 -26.45 17.64
C VAL A 827 -3.31 -24.99 18.08
N LYS A 828 -2.28 -24.71 18.90
CA LYS A 828 -1.98 -23.34 19.38
C LYS A 828 -1.39 -22.43 18.30
N CYS A 829 -0.57 -22.97 17.41
CA CYS A 829 0.09 -22.23 16.34
C CYS A 829 0.44 -23.12 15.14
N ILE A 830 0.61 -22.52 13.95
CA ILE A 830 0.97 -23.27 12.73
C ILE A 830 2.30 -24.02 12.89
N ALA A 831 3.27 -23.48 13.66
CA ALA A 831 4.52 -24.17 13.94
C ALA A 831 4.28 -25.51 14.68
N HIS A 832 3.35 -25.53 15.63
CA HIS A 832 2.95 -26.76 16.32
C HIS A 832 2.30 -27.76 15.36
N LEU A 833 1.54 -27.31 14.36
CA LEU A 833 0.99 -28.20 13.32
C LEU A 833 2.08 -28.98 12.56
N VAL A 834 3.26 -28.38 12.36
CA VAL A 834 4.40 -29.02 11.69
C VAL A 834 5.09 -30.05 12.59
N GLU A 835 5.04 -29.87 13.90
CA GLU A 835 5.66 -30.79 14.87
C GLU A 835 4.81 -32.04 15.14
N LEU A 836 3.51 -32.02 14.82
CA LEU A 836 2.59 -33.13 15.08
C LEU A 836 2.89 -34.36 14.21
N SER A 837 2.71 -35.52 14.84
CA SER A 837 2.80 -36.81 14.17
C SER A 837 1.57 -37.10 13.30
N VAL A 838 1.69 -38.06 12.37
CA VAL A 838 0.58 -38.51 11.51
C VAL A 838 -0.58 -39.07 12.35
N GLU A 839 -0.27 -39.71 13.49
CA GLU A 839 -1.24 -40.33 14.39
C GLU A 839 -2.09 -39.26 15.09
N GLU A 840 -1.45 -38.24 15.67
CA GLU A 840 -2.12 -37.10 16.30
C GLU A 840 -2.96 -36.29 15.30
N LEU A 841 -2.44 -36.08 14.08
CA LEU A 841 -3.21 -35.44 13.01
C LEU A 841 -4.44 -36.25 12.60
N THR A 842 -4.34 -37.58 12.62
CA THR A 842 -5.47 -38.47 12.31
C THR A 842 -6.54 -38.39 13.39
N GLU A 843 -6.14 -38.31 14.67
CA GLU A 843 -7.06 -38.11 15.80
C GLU A 843 -7.80 -36.76 15.71
N ILE A 844 -7.08 -35.69 15.37
CA ILE A 844 -7.64 -34.34 15.27
C ILE A 844 -8.59 -34.20 14.07
N MET A 845 -8.21 -34.74 12.90
CA MET A 845 -8.96 -34.57 11.66
C MET A 845 -10.06 -35.61 11.45
N GLY A 846 -10.01 -36.74 12.17
CA GLY A 846 -10.95 -37.86 12.03
C GLY A 846 -10.87 -38.60 10.68
N ASN A 847 -9.90 -38.25 9.82
CA ASN A 847 -9.71 -38.84 8.49
C ASN A 847 -8.22 -39.10 8.22
N SER A 848 -7.85 -40.38 8.19
CA SER A 848 -6.47 -40.85 7.97
C SER A 848 -5.89 -40.42 6.61
N LEU A 849 -6.70 -40.41 5.55
CA LEU A 849 -6.21 -40.07 4.21
C LEU A 849 -5.92 -38.57 4.06
N ALA A 850 -6.73 -37.74 4.70
CA ALA A 850 -6.52 -36.30 4.77
C ALA A 850 -5.29 -35.94 5.63
N ALA A 851 -5.14 -36.60 6.78
CA ALA A 851 -3.97 -36.43 7.66
C ALA A 851 -2.66 -36.84 6.97
N GLU A 852 -2.65 -37.95 6.23
CA GLU A 852 -1.48 -38.36 5.44
C GLU A 852 -1.12 -37.34 4.34
N GLN A 853 -2.12 -36.80 3.64
CA GLN A 853 -1.90 -35.80 2.59
C GLN A 853 -1.32 -34.51 3.18
N LEU A 854 -1.88 -34.05 4.30
CA LEU A 854 -1.40 -32.89 5.02
C LEU A 854 0.04 -33.10 5.50
N TYR A 855 0.30 -34.20 6.20
CA TYR A 855 1.63 -34.50 6.73
C TYR A 855 2.68 -34.63 5.63
N ARG A 856 2.35 -35.31 4.52
CA ARG A 856 3.23 -35.40 3.34
C ARG A 856 3.49 -34.02 2.75
N SER A 857 2.48 -33.16 2.63
CA SER A 857 2.67 -31.82 2.07
C SER A 857 3.62 -30.96 2.92
N LEU A 858 3.59 -31.10 4.26
CA LEU A 858 4.42 -30.34 5.20
C LEU A 858 5.87 -30.86 5.26
N HIS A 859 6.06 -32.18 5.20
CA HIS A 859 7.37 -32.81 5.46
C HIS A 859 8.13 -33.24 4.20
N HIS A 860 7.51 -33.17 3.02
CA HIS A 860 8.19 -33.56 1.79
C HIS A 860 9.24 -32.51 1.42
N LYS A 861 10.51 -32.93 1.39
CA LYS A 861 11.61 -32.08 0.90
C LYS A 861 11.32 -31.68 -0.54
N VAL A 862 11.42 -30.39 -0.86
CA VAL A 862 11.41 -29.93 -2.25
C VAL A 862 12.61 -30.59 -2.92
N VAL A 863 12.36 -31.62 -3.74
CA VAL A 863 13.42 -32.29 -4.48
C VAL A 863 13.84 -31.33 -5.58
N ASP A 864 15.02 -30.72 -5.42
CA ASP A 864 15.72 -30.11 -6.53
C ASP A 864 15.73 -31.15 -7.66
N ARG A 865 15.13 -30.83 -8.79
CA ARG A 865 15.39 -31.57 -10.04
C ARG A 865 16.82 -31.28 -10.44
N THR A 866 17.77 -31.84 -9.69
CA THR A 866 19.18 -31.85 -10.05
C THR A 866 19.33 -32.66 -11.34
N ASN A 867 20.42 -32.40 -12.05
CA ASN A 867 20.75 -33.00 -13.35
C ASN A 867 20.68 -34.54 -13.40
N ASP A 868 20.60 -35.23 -12.26
CA ASP A 868 20.52 -36.69 -12.17
C ASP A 868 19.22 -37.28 -12.73
N ASP A 869 18.06 -36.61 -12.58
CA ASP A 869 16.80 -37.09 -13.18
C ASP A 869 16.78 -36.86 -14.71
N MET A 870 17.42 -35.78 -15.19
CA MET A 870 17.62 -35.55 -16.62
C MET A 870 18.60 -36.55 -17.24
N ASN A 871 19.62 -36.99 -16.50
CA ASN A 871 20.51 -38.06 -16.94
C ASN A 871 19.81 -39.42 -16.92
N ARG A 872 18.98 -39.73 -15.92
CA ARG A 872 18.12 -40.92 -15.92
C ARG A 872 17.16 -40.95 -17.10
N LEU A 873 16.53 -39.82 -17.44
CA LEU A 873 15.67 -39.71 -18.63
C LEU A 873 16.45 -39.83 -19.95
N LYS A 874 17.72 -39.37 -20.01
CA LYS A 874 18.60 -39.57 -21.17
C LYS A 874 19.03 -41.03 -21.30
N ASP A 875 19.30 -41.71 -20.19
CA ASP A 875 19.67 -43.12 -20.18
C ASP A 875 18.48 -44.03 -20.49
N GLU A 876 17.27 -43.69 -20.04
CA GLU A 876 16.04 -44.36 -20.48
C GLU A 876 15.76 -44.15 -21.97
N LYS A 877 15.98 -42.94 -22.50
CA LYS A 877 15.84 -42.67 -23.95
C LYS A 877 16.92 -43.39 -24.77
N LYS A 878 18.14 -43.52 -24.25
CA LYS A 878 19.20 -44.36 -24.87
C LYS A 878 18.81 -45.83 -24.82
N TRP A 879 18.32 -46.33 -23.69
CA TRP A 879 17.86 -47.72 -23.54
C TRP A 879 16.71 -48.04 -24.50
N LYS A 880 15.70 -47.17 -24.61
CA LYS A 880 14.59 -47.33 -25.57
C LYS A 880 15.06 -47.29 -27.03
N ARG A 881 16.07 -46.47 -27.36
CA ARG A 881 16.72 -46.47 -28.70
C ARG A 881 17.52 -47.74 -28.97
N PHE A 882 18.20 -48.29 -27.97
CA PHE A 882 18.94 -49.56 -28.09
C PHE A 882 17.98 -50.76 -28.23
N ALA A 883 16.91 -50.80 -27.45
CA ALA A 883 15.87 -51.83 -27.56
C ALA A 883 15.14 -51.78 -28.92
N SER A 884 14.86 -50.57 -29.43
CA SER A 884 14.28 -50.37 -30.76
C SER A 884 15.18 -50.82 -31.91
N LYS A 885 16.51 -50.72 -31.78
CA LYS A 885 17.46 -51.23 -32.79
C LYS A 885 17.56 -52.76 -32.79
N ARG A 886 17.44 -53.40 -31.63
CA ARG A 886 17.50 -54.86 -31.48
C ARG A 886 16.23 -55.57 -31.97
N ALA A 887 15.11 -54.87 -32.04
CA ALA A 887 13.87 -55.37 -32.63
C ALA A 887 13.80 -55.22 -34.16
N LYS A 888 14.83 -54.61 -34.79
CA LYS A 888 14.94 -54.41 -36.25
C LYS A 888 16.13 -55.16 -36.88
N THR A 889 16.78 -56.03 -36.12
CA THR A 889 17.75 -57.04 -36.56
C THR A 889 17.22 -58.39 -36.16
#